data_AF-A0A5B8Y1G4-F1
#
_entry.id   AF-A0A5B8Y1G4-F1
#
_cell.length_a   1.000
_cell.length_b   1.000
_cell.length_c   1.000
_cell.angle_alpha   90.00
_cell.angle_beta   90.00
_cell.angle_gamma   90.00
#
_symmetry.space_group_name_H-M   'P 1'
#
loop_
_entity.id
_entity.type
_entity.pdbx_description
1 polymer ?
#
loop_
_entity_poly.entity_id
_entity_poly.type
_entity_poly.pdbx_seq_one_letter_code
_entity_poly.pdbx_strand_id
1 'polypeptide(L)'
;MSRKFLLLALVTLFAGACGTDDPGTPAPNNVDGECEDECVLGDRSCMDANTVEVCLRNPLTGCFALERRVCAMDETCTDNDCLGVPKTCEDTCQAPANRCNSMGQSETCADHNDDGCLEFGSAAACQAGEYCDSADGLCKQSECVDECEESATACLEGLLSTCTRNPQGCLVFGAGKECEAGTACEEGACVTSTACEDECEGEETICSPNGVLTCGNYDSDSCSELSSAVACSAGEECRAGECVAATTCQDGCLANEAVCVGNQISRCETQTDGCLAFSPPAACPGTETCVSGGGATMCEAPAVTGKVVINEIFYDAAGDDVRSNGTSPTFIELFGPPGLSIADFEIQLVNGSGGATYGTFTLPAGAQLDGNGFAIIGMETPDNFLSFIPTNKYFIMTSYGGGQDGMQNGPDNVKLLDVSDQVVDAVGYGTFAGTSVFEGEGTAAPSSTSGRSIGRTNGVDTDDNSADFLTFYPTPGIPNADLRINEVYFDQPGTDTGSDTFVEVVAPIQGWEDIALDGYVLRAINGLNGNDYIFTFDENGTAVVDGVDFSGYTLNEGINSGYVVVCNIDTASNALLNRCTVPYEGSDFQNGPDNFVLEFGGRVVDAIGYGSFGASDTFAGEGSSKSFSTSSAGKSLSRWPISDPSVVGDTDDNSVDFHLMTPSPASDNSP
;
A
#
# COMPACT_ATOMS: atom_id res chain seq x y z
N MET A 1 50.75 -10.73 -76.59
CA MET A 1 51.60 -9.53 -76.77
C MET A 1 51.91 -8.93 -75.41
N SER A 2 53.07 -8.28 -75.23
CA SER A 2 53.35 -7.08 -74.40
C SER A 2 52.40 -6.75 -73.22
N ARG A 3 52.83 -6.51 -71.97
CA ARG A 3 54.14 -6.05 -71.43
C ARG A 3 54.40 -6.67 -70.01
N LYS A 4 55.63 -7.10 -69.68
CA LYS A 4 56.66 -6.48 -68.77
C LYS A 4 56.27 -6.34 -67.29
N PHE A 5 57.10 -6.53 -66.24
CA PHE A 5 58.47 -7.07 -65.96
C PHE A 5 58.46 -7.31 -64.41
N LEU A 6 58.79 -8.46 -63.79
CA LEU A 6 60.07 -9.18 -63.61
C LEU A 6 61.14 -8.50 -62.72
N LEU A 7 61.33 -9.01 -61.49
CA LEU A 7 62.58 -9.18 -60.71
C LEU A 7 62.26 -10.16 -59.54
N LEU A 8 62.69 -11.44 -59.52
CA LEU A 8 64.00 -11.99 -59.06
C LEU A 8 64.33 -11.59 -57.60
N ALA A 9 64.07 -12.42 -56.58
CA ALA A 9 64.87 -13.56 -56.05
C ALA A 9 66.25 -13.13 -55.48
N LEU A 10 66.76 -13.65 -54.34
CA LEU A 10 66.57 -14.95 -53.65
C LEU A 10 66.80 -14.83 -52.13
N VAL A 11 66.32 -15.78 -51.31
CA VAL A 11 67.06 -16.60 -50.29
C VAL A 11 66.07 -17.28 -49.28
N THR A 12 66.29 -18.56 -48.94
CA THR A 12 65.62 -19.37 -47.91
C THR A 12 66.50 -19.49 -46.63
N LEU A 13 66.16 -20.05 -45.46
CA LEU A 13 65.18 -21.04 -44.92
C LEU A 13 64.65 -20.52 -43.53
N PHE A 14 63.72 -21.09 -42.74
CA PHE A 14 62.77 -22.23 -42.77
C PHE A 14 61.61 -21.95 -41.74
N ALA A 15 60.39 -22.48 -41.90
CA ALA A 15 59.79 -23.71 -41.30
C ALA A 15 59.67 -23.75 -39.74
N GLY A 16 58.53 -24.14 -39.15
CA GLY A 16 57.25 -24.56 -39.75
C GLY A 16 56.13 -24.82 -38.70
N ALA A 17 54.89 -25.03 -39.15
CA ALA A 17 53.69 -25.19 -38.31
C ALA A 17 52.78 -26.34 -38.80
N CYS A 18 51.72 -26.67 -38.05
CA CYS A 18 50.70 -27.69 -38.39
C CYS A 18 49.28 -27.13 -38.34
N GLY A 19 48.34 -27.83 -39.00
CA GLY A 19 46.91 -27.49 -39.09
C GLY A 19 46.02 -28.75 -39.19
N THR A 20 44.71 -28.54 -39.26
CA THR A 20 43.62 -29.52 -39.13
C THR A 20 42.99 -29.97 -40.45
N ASP A 21 42.14 -31.01 -40.41
CA ASP A 21 40.95 -31.20 -41.28
C ASP A 21 39.99 -32.25 -40.65
N ASP A 22 38.77 -32.39 -41.19
CA ASP A 22 37.54 -32.82 -40.46
C ASP A 22 36.93 -34.21 -40.94
N PRO A 23 35.62 -34.57 -40.85
CA PRO A 23 35.12 -35.65 -39.97
C PRO A 23 34.48 -36.89 -40.66
N GLY A 24 34.12 -37.93 -39.87
CA GLY A 24 32.94 -38.78 -40.18
C GLY A 24 32.88 -40.24 -39.71
N THR A 25 31.83 -40.57 -38.94
CA THR A 25 31.16 -41.89 -38.73
C THR A 25 31.82 -42.97 -37.81
N PRO A 26 31.03 -43.91 -37.20
CA PRO A 26 31.43 -44.62 -35.97
C PRO A 26 31.39 -46.18 -36.03
N ALA A 27 31.51 -46.82 -34.85
CA ALA A 27 31.38 -48.27 -34.52
C ALA A 27 32.66 -49.13 -34.74
N PRO A 28 32.84 -50.28 -34.03
CA PRO A 28 31.88 -51.01 -33.19
C PRO A 28 32.27 -51.23 -31.72
N ASN A 29 31.31 -51.66 -30.91
CA ASN A 29 31.54 -52.29 -29.61
C ASN A 29 32.31 -53.60 -29.77
N ASN A 30 33.28 -53.87 -28.88
CA ASN A 30 33.89 -55.19 -28.74
C ASN A 30 33.70 -55.69 -27.30
N VAL A 31 32.60 -56.41 -27.07
CA VAL A 31 32.31 -57.08 -25.79
C VAL A 31 32.87 -58.50 -25.86
N ASP A 32 34.04 -58.69 -25.23
CA ASP A 32 34.51 -59.91 -24.57
C ASP A 32 35.95 -59.64 -24.11
N GLY A 33 36.15 -59.51 -22.79
CA GLY A 33 37.40 -58.97 -22.24
C GLY A 33 37.56 -59.20 -20.73
N GLU A 34 37.64 -60.48 -20.35
CA GLU A 34 38.04 -61.04 -19.04
C GLU A 34 38.45 -60.03 -17.94
N CYS A 35 37.45 -59.42 -17.29
CA CYS A 35 37.58 -58.81 -15.97
C CYS A 35 36.67 -59.54 -14.97
N GLU A 36 37.08 -59.53 -13.70
CA GLU A 36 36.32 -60.06 -12.57
C GLU A 36 35.70 -58.87 -11.82
N ASP A 37 34.42 -58.97 -11.44
CA ASP A 37 33.74 -57.89 -10.70
C ASP A 37 34.33 -57.79 -9.29
N GLU A 38 34.83 -56.61 -8.92
CA GLU A 38 35.49 -56.37 -7.62
C GLU A 38 34.48 -56.26 -6.46
N CYS A 39 33.24 -55.90 -6.77
CA CYS A 39 32.18 -55.55 -5.83
C CYS A 39 30.79 -55.76 -6.47
N VAL A 40 29.70 -55.69 -5.69
CA VAL A 40 28.34 -55.77 -6.24
C VAL A 40 27.79 -54.37 -6.52
N LEU A 41 27.25 -54.15 -7.72
CA LEU A 41 26.72 -52.85 -8.16
C LEU A 41 25.78 -52.23 -7.11
N GLY A 42 26.14 -51.03 -6.64
CA GLY A 42 25.40 -50.29 -5.62
C GLY A 42 25.86 -50.51 -4.17
N ASP A 43 26.78 -51.45 -3.91
CA ASP A 43 27.49 -51.52 -2.63
C ASP A 43 28.17 -50.18 -2.31
N ARG A 44 28.13 -49.77 -1.05
CA ARG A 44 28.85 -48.60 -0.53
C ARG A 44 29.55 -48.90 0.78
N SER A 45 30.71 -48.28 0.99
CA SER A 45 31.42 -48.29 2.27
C SER A 45 32.14 -46.96 2.49
N CYS A 46 32.09 -46.42 3.69
CA CYS A 46 33.04 -45.37 4.07
C CYS A 46 34.46 -45.94 4.11
N MET A 47 35.42 -45.23 3.52
CA MET A 47 36.85 -45.49 3.68
C MET A 47 37.40 -44.77 4.93
N ASP A 48 36.99 -43.51 5.05
CA ASP A 48 37.33 -42.55 6.09
C ASP A 48 36.17 -41.56 6.25
N ALA A 49 36.32 -40.55 7.11
CA ALA A 49 35.26 -39.59 7.40
C ALA A 49 34.82 -38.73 6.20
N ASN A 50 35.62 -38.66 5.13
CA ASN A 50 35.42 -37.74 4.01
C ASN A 50 35.25 -38.49 2.67
N THR A 51 35.31 -39.82 2.64
CA THR A 51 35.36 -40.61 1.40
C THR A 51 34.48 -41.85 1.47
N VAL A 52 33.54 -41.99 0.54
CA VAL A 52 32.77 -43.21 0.30
C VAL A 52 33.27 -43.90 -0.98
N GLU A 53 33.55 -45.21 -0.89
CA GLU A 53 33.71 -46.06 -2.07
C GLU A 53 32.33 -46.60 -2.48
N VAL A 54 32.00 -46.43 -3.75
CA VAL A 54 30.72 -46.83 -4.36
C VAL A 54 31.01 -47.80 -5.51
N CYS A 55 30.38 -48.96 -5.48
CA CYS A 55 30.55 -49.95 -6.55
C CYS A 55 29.77 -49.53 -7.81
N LEU A 56 30.49 -49.16 -8.87
CA LEU A 56 29.94 -48.67 -10.13
C LEU A 56 30.45 -49.50 -11.32
N ARG A 57 29.73 -49.46 -12.45
CA ARG A 57 30.21 -50.09 -13.69
C ARG A 57 31.29 -49.23 -14.33
N ASN A 58 32.50 -49.76 -14.42
CA ASN A 58 33.60 -49.07 -15.11
C ASN A 58 33.30 -48.98 -16.62
N PRO A 59 33.31 -47.76 -17.23
CA PRO A 59 32.89 -47.57 -18.62
C PRO A 59 33.93 -48.04 -19.66
N LEU A 60 35.16 -48.38 -19.24
CA LEU A 60 36.25 -48.83 -20.13
C LEU A 60 36.40 -50.35 -20.16
N THR A 61 36.15 -51.05 -19.04
CA THR A 61 36.22 -52.51 -18.95
C THR A 61 34.86 -53.20 -18.95
N GLY A 62 33.81 -52.50 -18.51
CA GLY A 62 32.45 -53.02 -18.43
C GLY A 62 32.11 -53.80 -17.15
N CYS A 63 33.10 -54.19 -16.35
CA CYS A 63 32.90 -54.84 -15.04
C CYS A 63 32.62 -53.80 -13.92
N PHE A 64 32.23 -54.29 -12.74
CA PHE A 64 32.02 -53.48 -11.54
C PHE A 64 33.32 -53.29 -10.75
N ALA A 65 33.58 -52.06 -10.32
CA ALA A 65 34.77 -51.64 -9.58
C ALA A 65 34.40 -50.59 -8.51
N LEU A 66 35.25 -50.45 -7.48
CA LEU A 66 35.06 -49.45 -6.43
C LEU A 66 35.55 -48.07 -6.90
N GLU A 67 34.62 -47.13 -7.11
CA GLU A 67 34.91 -45.73 -7.43
C GLU A 67 34.82 -44.87 -6.17
N ARG A 68 35.73 -43.91 -6.02
CA ARG A 68 35.80 -43.04 -4.83
C ARG A 68 35.05 -41.74 -5.03
N ARG A 69 34.05 -41.49 -4.18
CA ARG A 69 33.41 -40.19 -4.04
C ARG A 69 33.86 -39.54 -2.74
N VAL A 70 34.52 -38.39 -2.85
CA VAL A 70 34.77 -37.51 -1.70
C VAL A 70 33.43 -36.82 -1.35
N CYS A 71 33.12 -36.73 -0.07
CA CYS A 71 31.92 -36.04 0.43
C CYS A 71 32.06 -34.52 0.27
N ALA A 72 30.94 -33.79 0.31
CA ALA A 72 30.94 -32.33 0.37
C ALA A 72 31.61 -31.81 1.66
N MET A 73 31.89 -30.51 1.72
CA MET A 73 32.65 -29.89 2.81
C MET A 73 31.89 -29.84 4.14
N ASP A 74 30.56 -29.99 4.07
CA ASP A 74 29.55 -30.02 5.12
C ASP A 74 29.00 -31.45 5.40
N GLU A 75 29.42 -32.44 4.61
CA GLU A 75 29.05 -33.85 4.75
C GLU A 75 30.13 -34.67 5.46
N THR A 76 29.71 -35.62 6.30
CA THR A 76 30.58 -36.70 6.81
C THR A 76 30.12 -38.03 6.24
N CYS A 77 31.06 -38.94 5.93
CA CYS A 77 30.70 -40.31 5.58
C CYS A 77 30.22 -41.06 6.83
N THR A 78 28.91 -41.34 6.89
CA THR A 78 28.26 -42.07 7.98
C THR A 78 27.13 -42.95 7.41
N ASP A 79 26.89 -44.11 8.03
CA ASP A 79 25.98 -45.15 7.53
C ASP A 79 26.20 -45.56 6.06
N ASN A 80 27.45 -45.45 5.59
CA ASN A 80 27.92 -45.75 4.22
C ASN A 80 27.38 -44.85 3.10
N ASP A 81 26.92 -43.63 3.43
CA ASP A 81 26.80 -42.55 2.47
C ASP A 81 27.44 -41.26 3.02
N CYS A 82 27.58 -40.24 2.17
CA CYS A 82 27.86 -38.90 2.66
C CYS A 82 26.54 -38.30 3.16
N LEU A 83 26.51 -37.81 4.40
CA LEU A 83 25.34 -37.20 5.02
C LEU A 83 25.76 -35.92 5.75
N GLY A 84 24.95 -34.88 5.65
CA GLY A 84 25.19 -33.60 6.34
C GLY A 84 25.17 -33.77 7.86
N VAL A 85 26.10 -33.08 8.55
CA VAL A 85 26.10 -33.04 10.01
C VAL A 85 24.95 -32.13 10.48
N PRO A 86 24.09 -32.55 11.43
CA PRO A 86 23.04 -31.66 11.94
C PRO A 86 23.65 -30.45 12.66
N LYS A 87 23.44 -29.25 12.10
CA LYS A 87 23.83 -27.99 12.77
C LYS A 87 23.17 -27.89 14.14
N THR A 88 23.89 -27.38 15.14
CA THR A 88 23.38 -27.15 16.51
C THR A 88 23.03 -25.67 16.78
N CYS A 89 22.89 -24.91 15.69
CA CYS A 89 22.72 -23.47 15.61
C CYS A 89 21.77 -23.18 14.43
N GLU A 90 21.33 -21.93 14.28
CA GLU A 90 20.50 -21.46 13.17
C GLU A 90 21.25 -20.35 12.42
N ASP A 91 21.17 -20.34 11.08
CA ASP A 91 21.82 -19.33 10.25
C ASP A 91 21.13 -17.97 10.46
N THR A 92 21.83 -17.00 11.06
CA THR A 92 21.29 -15.65 11.37
C THR A 92 21.37 -14.68 10.18
N CYS A 93 21.94 -15.13 9.07
CA CYS A 93 22.00 -14.45 7.78
C CYS A 93 22.18 -15.48 6.65
N GLN A 94 22.00 -15.06 5.39
CA GLN A 94 22.30 -15.88 4.22
C GLN A 94 23.46 -15.28 3.42
N ALA A 95 24.35 -16.12 2.90
CA ALA A 95 25.53 -15.70 2.14
C ALA A 95 25.33 -15.94 0.63
N PRO A 96 25.83 -15.05 -0.26
CA PRO A 96 26.57 -13.83 0.05
C PRO A 96 25.65 -12.65 0.35
N ALA A 97 25.79 -12.07 1.55
CA ALA A 97 25.17 -10.80 1.91
C ALA A 97 26.13 -9.97 2.78
N ASN A 98 26.02 -8.65 2.67
CA ASN A 98 26.57 -7.71 3.64
C ASN A 98 25.45 -6.79 4.11
N ARG A 99 25.66 -6.08 5.21
CA ARG A 99 24.77 -4.99 5.66
C ARG A 99 25.58 -3.83 6.19
N CYS A 100 24.97 -2.65 6.23
CA CYS A 100 25.49 -1.51 6.96
C CYS A 100 24.90 -1.49 8.37
N ASN A 101 25.75 -1.29 9.38
CA ASN A 101 25.29 -1.04 10.74
C ASN A 101 24.96 0.45 10.97
N SER A 102 24.43 0.77 12.15
CA SER A 102 24.02 2.13 12.53
C SER A 102 25.18 3.15 12.65
N MET A 103 26.43 2.73 12.44
CA MET A 103 27.61 3.58 12.35
C MET A 103 28.18 3.68 10.93
N GLY A 104 27.46 3.20 9.91
CA GLY A 104 27.88 3.23 8.50
C GLY A 104 29.02 2.26 8.17
N GLN A 105 29.19 1.21 8.98
CA GLN A 105 30.21 0.19 8.81
C GLN A 105 29.63 -1.06 8.14
N SER A 106 30.44 -1.72 7.30
CA SER A 106 30.05 -2.95 6.59
C SER A 106 30.23 -4.18 7.50
N GLU A 107 29.21 -5.03 7.56
CA GLU A 107 29.22 -6.33 8.23
C GLU A 107 28.92 -7.43 7.19
N THR A 108 29.83 -8.42 7.05
CA THR A 108 29.70 -9.51 6.07
C THR A 108 29.11 -10.77 6.71
N CYS A 109 28.15 -11.39 6.03
CA CYS A 109 27.59 -12.70 6.39
C CYS A 109 28.56 -13.84 6.03
N ALA A 110 29.06 -14.58 7.03
CA ALA A 110 29.86 -15.80 6.87
C ALA A 110 29.80 -16.64 8.16
N ASP A 111 30.42 -17.82 8.17
CA ASP A 111 30.81 -18.47 9.43
C ASP A 111 32.07 -17.76 9.95
N HIS A 112 31.95 -17.05 11.08
CA HIS A 112 33.06 -16.33 11.73
C HIS A 112 33.47 -16.99 13.06
N ASN A 113 32.77 -18.04 13.48
CA ASN A 113 32.93 -18.67 14.79
C ASN A 113 33.42 -20.15 14.69
N ASP A 114 33.44 -20.72 13.47
CA ASP A 114 33.78 -22.10 13.09
C ASP A 114 32.77 -23.18 13.60
N ASP A 115 31.48 -22.85 13.84
CA ASP A 115 30.42 -23.78 14.27
C ASP A 115 29.51 -24.32 13.14
N GLY A 116 29.66 -23.80 11.92
CA GLY A 116 28.90 -24.21 10.74
C GLY A 116 27.64 -23.37 10.45
N CYS A 117 27.31 -22.39 11.28
CA CYS A 117 26.26 -21.41 10.99
C CYS A 117 26.78 -20.08 10.45
N LEU A 118 25.90 -19.35 9.76
CA LEU A 118 26.20 -18.03 9.19
C LEU A 118 25.77 -16.90 10.14
N GLU A 119 26.69 -15.97 10.40
CA GLU A 119 26.42 -14.72 11.11
C GLU A 119 27.08 -13.49 10.46
N PHE A 120 26.64 -12.32 10.89
CA PHE A 120 27.30 -11.07 10.56
C PHE A 120 28.53 -10.87 11.46
N GLY A 121 29.71 -10.83 10.83
CA GLY A 121 30.99 -10.65 11.52
C GLY A 121 31.22 -9.24 12.06
N SER A 122 32.41 -9.02 12.62
CA SER A 122 32.78 -7.73 13.22
C SER A 122 32.79 -6.60 12.19
N ALA A 123 32.05 -5.52 12.47
CA ALA A 123 31.90 -4.34 11.62
C ALA A 123 33.23 -3.71 11.15
N ALA A 124 33.40 -3.62 9.83
CA ALA A 124 34.52 -2.98 9.18
C ALA A 124 34.16 -1.54 8.76
N ALA A 125 34.96 -0.56 9.20
CA ALA A 125 34.83 0.81 8.70
C ALA A 125 35.35 0.90 7.26
N CYS A 126 34.60 1.60 6.39
CA CYS A 126 35.02 1.92 5.03
C CYS A 126 36.24 2.87 5.02
N GLN A 127 36.95 2.96 3.89
CA GLN A 127 38.12 3.83 3.78
C GLN A 127 37.74 5.31 3.63
N ALA A 128 38.71 6.20 3.76
CA ALA A 128 38.48 7.64 3.70
C ALA A 128 38.00 8.07 2.29
N GLY A 129 36.73 8.47 2.17
CA GLY A 129 36.05 8.78 0.90
C GLY A 129 35.11 7.67 0.41
N GLU A 130 34.95 6.60 1.18
CA GLU A 130 33.95 5.55 0.96
C GLU A 130 32.85 5.61 2.03
N TYR A 131 31.63 5.20 1.67
CA TYR A 131 30.51 4.98 2.59
C TYR A 131 29.98 3.55 2.41
N CYS A 132 29.34 3.00 3.44
CA CYS A 132 28.63 1.73 3.31
C CYS A 132 27.28 1.99 2.64
N ASP A 133 27.06 1.40 1.46
CA ASP A 133 25.81 1.49 0.73
C ASP A 133 24.77 0.53 1.31
N SER A 134 23.63 1.08 1.76
CA SER A 134 22.55 0.32 2.37
C SER A 134 21.86 -0.69 1.42
N ALA A 135 22.04 -0.57 0.10
CA ALA A 135 21.43 -1.47 -0.88
C ALA A 135 22.12 -2.85 -0.99
N ASP A 136 23.44 -2.94 -0.73
CA ASP A 136 24.20 -4.20 -0.79
C ASP A 136 25.21 -4.41 0.36
N GLY A 137 25.28 -3.46 1.28
CA GLY A 137 26.15 -3.48 2.46
C GLY A 137 27.63 -3.30 2.15
N LEU A 138 28.02 -2.89 0.93
CA LEU A 138 29.40 -2.73 0.53
C LEU A 138 29.91 -1.31 0.74
N CYS A 139 31.20 -1.19 1.08
CA CYS A 139 31.90 0.08 1.04
C CYS A 139 32.09 0.52 -0.42
N LYS A 140 31.51 1.66 -0.80
CA LYS A 140 31.60 2.25 -2.14
C LYS A 140 32.19 3.65 -2.06
N GLN A 141 32.98 4.02 -3.07
CA GLN A 141 33.45 5.40 -3.21
C GLN A 141 32.26 6.32 -3.47
N SER A 142 32.21 7.46 -2.79
CA SER A 142 31.08 8.38 -2.93
C SER A 142 31.14 9.13 -4.27
N GLU A 143 30.06 9.08 -5.05
CA GLU A 143 29.92 9.79 -6.33
C GLU A 143 29.24 11.17 -6.19
N CYS A 144 28.77 11.54 -4.99
CA CYS A 144 28.25 12.89 -4.76
C CYS A 144 29.35 13.96 -4.88
N VAL A 145 28.93 15.17 -5.24
CA VAL A 145 29.79 16.34 -5.37
C VAL A 145 29.53 17.24 -4.16
N ASP A 146 30.58 17.81 -3.56
CA ASP A 146 30.44 18.84 -2.52
C ASP A 146 29.68 20.05 -3.11
N GLU A 147 28.47 20.31 -2.59
CA GLU A 147 27.58 21.39 -3.02
C GLU A 147 28.05 22.76 -2.50
N CYS A 148 28.82 22.76 -1.41
CA CYS A 148 29.26 23.94 -0.68
C CYS A 148 30.61 23.73 0.01
N GLU A 149 31.29 24.83 0.37
CA GLU A 149 32.55 24.76 1.14
C GLU A 149 32.29 24.47 2.63
N GLU A 150 33.17 23.70 3.28
CA GLU A 150 32.97 23.22 4.65
C GLU A 150 32.81 24.38 5.65
N SER A 151 31.70 24.39 6.40
CA SER A 151 31.29 25.49 7.29
C SER A 151 30.89 26.82 6.60
N ALA A 152 30.67 26.84 5.28
CA ALA A 152 29.99 27.96 4.63
C ALA A 152 28.56 28.13 5.15
N THR A 153 28.02 29.35 5.14
CA THR A 153 26.62 29.63 5.52
C THR A 153 25.84 30.23 4.37
N ALA A 154 24.55 29.90 4.31
CA ALA A 154 23.62 30.40 3.30
C ALA A 154 22.21 30.53 3.90
N CYS A 155 21.41 31.41 3.32
CA CYS A 155 19.99 31.52 3.65
C CYS A 155 19.19 30.66 2.67
N LEU A 156 18.54 29.61 3.19
CA LEU A 156 17.66 28.74 2.44
C LEU A 156 16.26 28.91 3.03
N GLU A 157 15.29 29.30 2.20
CA GLU A 157 13.88 29.49 2.61
C GLU A 157 13.72 30.44 3.82
N GLY A 158 14.61 31.46 3.91
CA GLY A 158 14.65 32.43 5.00
C GLY A 158 15.42 31.98 6.26
N LEU A 159 15.82 30.70 6.33
CA LEU A 159 16.53 30.11 7.46
C LEU A 159 18.05 30.08 7.24
N LEU A 160 18.82 30.28 8.31
CA LEU A 160 20.29 30.20 8.26
C LEU A 160 20.74 28.75 8.27
N SER A 161 21.15 28.23 7.11
CA SER A 161 21.79 26.93 6.99
C SER A 161 23.31 27.03 7.04
N THR A 162 23.95 25.95 7.52
CA THR A 162 25.41 25.77 7.53
C THR A 162 25.77 24.51 6.74
N CYS A 163 26.77 24.65 5.87
CA CYS A 163 27.34 23.56 5.08
C CYS A 163 28.09 22.59 5.99
N THR A 164 27.63 21.34 6.05
CA THR A 164 28.19 20.28 6.89
C THR A 164 28.29 18.97 6.12
N ARG A 165 29.11 18.03 6.60
CA ARG A 165 29.34 16.76 5.91
C ARG A 165 28.23 15.76 6.23
N ASN A 166 27.51 15.31 5.20
CA ASN A 166 26.44 14.32 5.33
C ASN A 166 27.01 12.90 5.58
N PRO A 167 26.15 11.90 5.90
CA PRO A 167 26.59 10.52 6.12
C PRO A 167 27.24 9.83 4.90
N GLN A 168 26.99 10.32 3.68
CA GLN A 168 27.63 9.84 2.44
C GLN A 168 29.01 10.49 2.21
N GLY A 169 29.45 11.38 3.10
CA GLY A 169 30.77 12.01 3.07
C GLY A 169 30.86 13.33 2.29
N CYS A 170 29.78 13.83 1.70
CA CYS A 170 29.75 15.07 0.91
C CYS A 170 29.28 16.28 1.73
N LEU A 171 29.77 17.46 1.36
CA LEU A 171 29.41 18.75 1.95
C LEU A 171 28.11 19.27 1.33
N VAL A 172 27.08 19.39 2.17
CA VAL A 172 25.74 19.88 1.79
C VAL A 172 25.22 20.85 2.85
N PHE A 173 24.28 21.70 2.47
CA PHE A 173 23.60 22.56 3.45
C PHE A 173 22.65 21.74 4.32
N GLY A 174 22.82 21.83 5.65
CA GLY A 174 21.94 21.15 6.60
C GLY A 174 20.56 21.81 6.74
N ALA A 175 19.71 21.25 7.60
CA ALA A 175 18.44 21.89 7.98
C ALA A 175 18.69 23.33 8.48
N GLY A 176 17.96 24.29 7.92
CA GLY A 176 18.09 25.69 8.27
C GLY A 176 17.66 25.97 9.71
N LYS A 177 18.31 26.93 10.37
CA LYS A 177 17.93 27.40 11.70
C LYS A 177 17.35 28.80 11.62
N GLU A 178 16.27 29.05 12.35
CA GLU A 178 15.77 30.41 12.58
C GLU A 178 16.84 31.31 13.21
N CYS A 179 16.80 32.57 12.77
CA CYS A 179 17.57 33.66 13.34
C CYS A 179 17.01 34.09 14.70
N GLU A 180 17.77 34.87 15.48
CA GLU A 180 17.29 35.37 16.77
C GLU A 180 16.27 36.50 16.55
N ALA A 181 15.25 36.60 17.41
CA ALA A 181 14.12 37.53 17.23
C ALA A 181 14.59 38.98 16.95
N GLY A 182 13.95 39.62 15.97
CA GLY A 182 14.39 40.91 15.41
C GLY A 182 15.51 40.80 14.35
N THR A 183 15.85 39.59 13.88
CA THR A 183 16.79 39.38 12.76
C THR A 183 16.27 38.34 11.76
N ALA A 184 16.52 38.59 10.47
CA ALA A 184 16.19 37.72 9.34
C ALA A 184 17.47 37.22 8.65
N CYS A 185 17.41 36.12 7.90
CA CYS A 185 18.58 35.63 7.17
C CYS A 185 18.72 36.36 5.81
N GLU A 186 19.77 37.17 5.67
CA GLU A 186 20.18 37.78 4.39
C GLU A 186 21.66 37.47 4.10
N GLU A 187 22.00 37.26 2.83
CA GLU A 187 23.38 37.00 2.33
C GLU A 187 24.19 35.92 3.10
N GLY A 188 23.52 34.98 3.78
CA GLY A 188 24.15 33.91 4.57
C GLY A 188 24.45 34.28 6.03
N ALA A 189 23.82 35.32 6.58
CA ALA A 189 23.92 35.74 7.97
C ALA A 189 22.57 36.24 8.53
N CYS A 190 22.37 36.14 9.84
CA CYS A 190 21.26 36.81 10.51
C CYS A 190 21.57 38.31 10.64
N VAL A 191 20.74 39.15 10.03
CA VAL A 191 20.86 40.63 10.05
C VAL A 191 19.59 41.25 10.62
N THR A 192 19.71 42.42 11.26
CA THR A 192 18.54 43.18 11.73
C THR A 192 17.76 43.67 10.52
N SER A 193 16.50 43.25 10.39
CA SER A 193 15.65 43.70 9.29
C SER A 193 15.43 45.21 9.35
N THR A 194 15.31 45.84 8.18
CA THR A 194 14.73 47.20 8.05
C THR A 194 13.49 47.19 7.14
N ALA A 195 12.91 46.01 6.94
CA ALA A 195 11.64 45.75 6.28
C ALA A 195 10.83 44.82 7.19
N CYS A 196 10.09 45.43 8.11
CA CYS A 196 8.94 44.81 8.77
C CYS A 196 7.69 45.10 7.93
N GLU A 197 6.63 44.32 8.16
CA GLU A 197 5.27 44.64 7.70
C GLU A 197 4.38 44.70 8.96
N ASP A 198 3.37 45.57 8.98
CA ASP A 198 2.45 45.69 10.13
C ASP A 198 1.60 44.42 10.28
N GLU A 199 1.66 43.74 11.43
CA GLU A 199 0.85 42.56 11.74
C GLU A 199 -0.63 42.92 12.02
N CYS A 200 -0.88 44.18 12.38
CA CYS A 200 -2.17 44.72 12.81
C CYS A 200 -2.23 46.24 12.58
N GLU A 201 -3.43 46.84 12.46
CA GLU A 201 -3.58 48.29 12.22
C GLU A 201 -4.22 49.04 13.40
N GLY A 202 -3.42 49.87 14.08
CA GLY A 202 -3.90 50.90 15.02
C GLY A 202 -3.94 50.45 16.49
N GLU A 203 -4.99 50.84 17.22
CA GLU A 203 -5.20 50.48 18.64
C GLU A 203 -6.18 49.31 18.80
N GLU A 204 -6.15 48.33 17.89
CA GLU A 204 -7.10 47.21 17.91
C GLU A 204 -6.76 46.14 18.96
N THR A 205 -7.79 45.38 19.35
CA THR A 205 -7.68 44.26 20.30
C THR A 205 -8.39 43.05 19.71
N ILE A 206 -7.71 41.90 19.72
CA ILE A 206 -8.20 40.66 19.11
C ILE A 206 -8.02 39.47 20.07
N CYS A 207 -8.64 38.33 19.77
CA CYS A 207 -8.61 37.17 20.65
C CYS A 207 -7.70 36.06 20.13
N SER A 208 -6.90 35.51 21.04
CA SER A 208 -6.18 34.24 20.88
C SER A 208 -6.80 33.17 21.77
N PRO A 209 -6.47 31.87 21.57
CA PRO A 209 -6.83 30.80 22.51
C PRO A 209 -6.31 31.03 23.95
N ASN A 210 -5.33 31.91 24.14
CA ASN A 210 -4.70 32.21 25.42
C ASN A 210 -5.15 33.55 26.05
N GLY A 211 -6.07 34.29 25.41
CA GLY A 211 -6.57 35.58 25.90
C GLY A 211 -6.47 36.73 24.89
N VAL A 212 -6.58 37.96 25.39
CA VAL A 212 -6.60 39.20 24.58
C VAL A 212 -5.20 39.54 24.08
N LEU A 213 -5.08 39.84 22.79
CA LEU A 213 -3.93 40.48 22.14
C LEU A 213 -4.27 41.96 21.92
N THR A 214 -3.28 42.85 22.02
CA THR A 214 -3.40 44.29 21.72
C THR A 214 -2.41 44.67 20.62
N CYS A 215 -2.82 45.48 19.65
CA CYS A 215 -1.93 45.98 18.60
C CYS A 215 -1.03 47.13 19.11
N GLY A 216 0.23 47.14 18.70
CA GLY A 216 1.18 48.23 18.96
C GLY A 216 2.63 47.78 18.83
N ASN A 217 3.58 48.71 18.97
CA ASN A 217 5.00 48.36 18.89
C ASN A 217 5.55 47.88 20.25
N TYR A 218 6.08 46.66 20.26
CA TYR A 218 6.55 45.92 21.44
C TYR A 218 8.04 45.57 21.37
N ASP A 219 8.64 45.45 20.17
CA ASP A 219 10.06 45.12 20.00
C ASP A 219 11.01 46.32 19.75
N SER A 220 10.45 47.50 19.44
CA SER A 220 11.14 48.78 19.15
C SER A 220 11.64 48.99 17.71
N ASP A 221 11.06 48.34 16.70
CA ASP A 221 11.29 48.66 15.28
C ASP A 221 10.49 49.89 14.74
N SER A 222 9.74 49.77 13.64
CA SER A 222 8.90 50.81 13.05
C SER A 222 7.48 50.37 12.64
N CYS A 223 7.12 49.10 12.84
CA CYS A 223 5.82 48.54 12.51
C CYS A 223 4.95 48.37 13.78
N SER A 224 3.87 47.61 13.65
CA SER A 224 2.88 47.34 14.70
C SER A 224 2.66 45.83 14.84
N GLU A 225 2.92 45.29 16.02
CA GLU A 225 2.86 43.86 16.32
C GLU A 225 1.71 43.51 17.27
N LEU A 226 1.40 42.23 17.40
CA LEU A 226 0.44 41.74 18.39
C LEU A 226 1.11 41.46 19.75
N SER A 227 0.58 42.07 20.82
CA SER A 227 1.09 41.87 22.18
C SER A 227 1.03 40.40 22.61
N SER A 228 1.92 39.97 23.52
CA SER A 228 1.73 38.69 24.21
C SER A 228 0.35 38.59 24.87
N ALA A 229 -0.29 37.43 24.76
CA ALA A 229 -1.68 37.23 25.15
C ALA A 229 -1.92 37.43 26.66
N VAL A 230 -2.88 38.29 26.99
CA VAL A 230 -3.34 38.54 28.36
C VAL A 230 -4.53 37.64 28.66
N ALA A 231 -4.30 36.59 29.44
CA ALA A 231 -5.32 35.63 29.84
C ALA A 231 -6.47 36.29 30.63
N CYS A 232 -7.71 35.90 30.30
CA CYS A 232 -8.91 36.35 30.98
C CYS A 232 -9.07 35.75 32.39
N SER A 233 -9.94 36.33 33.22
CA SER A 233 -10.16 35.83 34.59
C SER A 233 -10.84 34.45 34.58
N ALA A 234 -10.74 33.71 35.69
CA ALA A 234 -11.43 32.44 35.84
C ALA A 234 -12.96 32.63 35.74
N GLY A 235 -13.58 32.12 34.66
CA GLY A 235 -14.99 32.33 34.32
C GLY A 235 -15.24 33.39 33.24
N GLU A 236 -14.18 33.89 32.58
CA GLU A 236 -14.24 34.80 31.44
C GLU A 236 -13.57 34.16 30.20
N GLU A 237 -14.11 34.41 29.02
CA GLU A 237 -13.52 34.04 27.73
C GLU A 237 -13.15 35.31 26.94
N CYS A 238 -12.18 35.22 26.04
CA CYS A 238 -11.94 36.31 25.08
C CYS A 238 -12.97 36.22 23.96
N ARG A 239 -13.78 37.27 23.77
CA ARG A 239 -14.71 37.40 22.64
C ARG A 239 -14.64 38.80 22.06
N ALA A 240 -14.35 38.90 20.75
CA ALA A 240 -14.27 40.17 20.01
C ALA A 240 -13.33 41.23 20.64
N GLY A 241 -12.15 40.80 21.10
CA GLY A 241 -11.11 41.68 21.68
C GLY A 241 -11.23 41.93 23.19
N GLU A 242 -12.35 41.60 23.82
CA GLU A 242 -12.57 41.80 25.25
C GLU A 242 -12.69 40.47 26.02
N CYS A 243 -12.20 40.44 27.26
CA CYS A 243 -12.55 39.39 28.22
C CYS A 243 -13.99 39.61 28.71
N VAL A 244 -14.90 38.72 28.30
CA VAL A 244 -16.31 38.74 28.70
C VAL A 244 -16.61 37.56 29.62
N ALA A 245 -17.58 37.70 30.52
CA ALA A 245 -18.05 36.56 31.32
C ALA A 245 -18.48 35.42 30.39
N ALA A 246 -17.91 34.22 30.59
CA ALA A 246 -18.18 33.04 29.76
C ALA A 246 -19.67 32.73 29.84
N THR A 247 -20.41 33.06 28.78
CA THR A 247 -21.87 33.19 28.83
C THR A 247 -22.51 31.84 28.58
N THR A 248 -22.47 31.00 29.63
CA THR A 248 -22.86 29.57 29.65
C THR A 248 -22.18 28.77 28.54
N CYS A 249 -21.24 27.90 28.92
CA CYS A 249 -20.70 26.90 28.00
C CYS A 249 -21.84 26.24 27.21
N GLN A 250 -21.67 26.13 25.89
CA GLN A 250 -22.67 25.51 25.06
C GLN A 250 -22.56 24.00 25.24
N ASP A 251 -23.69 23.33 25.51
CA ASP A 251 -23.78 21.88 25.50
C ASP A 251 -23.26 21.35 24.16
N GLY A 252 -22.11 20.67 24.18
CA GLY A 252 -21.44 20.10 22.99
C GLY A 252 -22.07 18.79 22.52
N CYS A 253 -23.07 18.30 23.26
CA CYS A 253 -23.86 17.11 22.98
C CYS A 253 -25.19 17.20 23.75
N LEU A 254 -26.20 16.44 23.34
CA LEU A 254 -27.53 16.42 23.93
C LEU A 254 -27.58 15.54 25.19
N ALA A 255 -28.41 15.91 26.17
CA ALA A 255 -28.51 15.16 27.43
C ALA A 255 -28.86 13.68 27.21
N ASN A 256 -27.98 12.78 27.70
CA ASN A 256 -28.03 11.31 27.51
C ASN A 256 -27.67 10.81 26.09
N GLU A 257 -27.14 11.66 25.22
CA GLU A 257 -26.50 11.23 23.96
C GLU A 257 -25.26 10.38 24.24
N ALA A 258 -24.92 9.52 23.28
CA ALA A 258 -23.71 8.70 23.30
C ALA A 258 -23.24 8.48 21.86
N VAL A 259 -21.93 8.32 21.68
CA VAL A 259 -21.29 8.09 20.38
C VAL A 259 -20.26 6.98 20.50
N CYS A 260 -20.00 6.29 19.39
CA CYS A 260 -18.90 5.33 19.29
C CYS A 260 -17.63 6.05 18.81
N VAL A 261 -16.49 5.69 19.40
CA VAL A 261 -15.16 6.18 19.06
C VAL A 261 -14.29 4.92 18.90
N GLY A 262 -14.23 4.41 17.67
CA GLY A 262 -13.93 3.00 17.42
C GLY A 262 -14.84 2.08 18.24
N ASN A 263 -14.30 0.99 18.78
CA ASN A 263 -15.06 0.06 19.63
C ASN A 263 -15.23 0.51 21.10
N GLN A 264 -15.26 1.82 21.35
CA GLN A 264 -15.41 2.41 22.68
C GLN A 264 -16.60 3.36 22.69
N ILE A 265 -17.37 3.36 23.77
CA ILE A 265 -18.50 4.26 23.92
C ILE A 265 -18.09 5.52 24.69
N SER A 266 -18.40 6.68 24.13
CA SER A 266 -18.40 7.96 24.86
C SER A 266 -19.85 8.36 25.18
N ARG A 267 -20.04 9.04 26.31
CA ARG A 267 -21.36 9.48 26.79
C ARG A 267 -21.36 10.98 27.06
N CYS A 268 -22.48 11.61 26.76
CA CYS A 268 -22.69 13.02 27.01
C CYS A 268 -22.95 13.26 28.52
N GLU A 269 -21.94 13.76 29.22
CA GLU A 269 -21.93 13.92 30.68
C GLU A 269 -21.71 15.39 31.09
N THR A 270 -22.22 15.77 32.25
CA THR A 270 -22.08 17.15 32.77
C THR A 270 -20.68 17.35 33.36
N GLN A 271 -19.93 18.27 32.75
CA GLN A 271 -18.56 18.60 33.09
C GLN A 271 -18.47 19.56 34.29
N THR A 272 -17.24 19.89 34.70
CA THR A 272 -16.96 20.70 35.90
C THR A 272 -17.28 22.19 35.76
N ASP A 273 -17.48 22.67 34.53
CA ASP A 273 -18.03 23.99 34.21
C ASP A 273 -19.57 24.07 34.34
N GLY A 274 -20.23 22.91 34.33
CA GLY A 274 -21.68 22.74 34.47
C GLY A 274 -22.42 22.40 33.17
N CYS A 275 -21.72 22.21 32.05
CA CYS A 275 -22.31 21.96 30.73
C CYS A 275 -22.05 20.54 30.23
N LEU A 276 -22.76 20.12 29.18
CA LEU A 276 -22.67 18.78 28.62
C LEU A 276 -21.53 18.65 27.61
N ALA A 277 -20.67 17.65 27.78
CA ALA A 277 -19.68 17.24 26.79
C ALA A 277 -19.43 15.73 26.85
N PHE A 278 -18.93 15.18 25.75
CA PHE A 278 -18.58 13.77 25.64
C PHE A 278 -17.46 13.36 26.61
N SER A 279 -17.67 12.25 27.31
CA SER A 279 -16.67 11.62 28.19
C SER A 279 -15.45 11.15 27.40
N PRO A 280 -14.29 10.94 28.04
CA PRO A 280 -13.26 10.07 27.48
C PRO A 280 -13.89 8.73 27.05
N PRO A 281 -13.56 8.18 25.86
CA PRO A 281 -14.11 6.92 25.40
C PRO A 281 -13.78 5.77 26.36
N ALA A 282 -14.76 4.89 26.61
CA ALA A 282 -14.59 3.72 27.45
C ALA A 282 -14.90 2.44 26.64
N ALA A 283 -13.96 1.49 26.65
CA ALA A 283 -14.14 0.19 26.01
C ALA A 283 -15.43 -0.53 26.46
N CYS A 284 -16.14 -1.10 25.50
CA CYS A 284 -17.33 -1.90 25.78
C CYS A 284 -16.98 -3.17 26.60
N PRO A 285 -17.87 -3.64 27.48
CA PRO A 285 -17.54 -4.70 28.42
C PRO A 285 -17.51 -6.09 27.75
N GLY A 286 -16.41 -6.82 27.93
CA GLY A 286 -16.29 -8.20 27.45
C GLY A 286 -16.00 -8.26 25.95
N THR A 287 -16.96 -8.76 25.17
CA THR A 287 -16.90 -8.87 23.69
C THR A 287 -18.06 -8.13 23.03
N GLU A 288 -18.65 -7.16 23.74
CA GLU A 288 -19.65 -6.25 23.18
C GLU A 288 -18.96 -5.26 22.23
N THR A 289 -19.64 -4.88 21.16
CA THR A 289 -19.23 -3.80 20.28
C THR A 289 -20.04 -2.54 20.52
N CYS A 290 -19.45 -1.37 20.29
CA CYS A 290 -20.19 -0.12 20.28
C CYS A 290 -20.97 -0.02 18.97
N VAL A 291 -22.30 0.12 19.07
CA VAL A 291 -23.21 0.22 17.92
C VAL A 291 -24.09 1.47 18.01
N SER A 292 -24.29 2.11 16.86
CA SER A 292 -25.16 3.28 16.67
C SER A 292 -26.37 2.84 15.83
N GLY A 293 -27.48 2.48 16.47
CA GLY A 293 -28.59 1.82 15.78
C GLY A 293 -29.95 2.00 16.46
N GLY A 294 -31.03 1.96 15.68
CA GLY A 294 -32.41 2.01 16.22
C GLY A 294 -32.80 3.29 16.98
N GLY A 295 -31.97 4.34 16.95
CA GLY A 295 -32.17 5.59 17.67
C GLY A 295 -31.48 5.68 19.04
N ALA A 296 -30.51 4.80 19.34
CA ALA A 296 -29.63 4.93 20.50
C ALA A 296 -28.22 4.38 20.20
N THR A 297 -27.23 4.88 20.93
CA THR A 297 -25.85 4.36 20.88
C THR A 297 -25.54 3.61 22.17
N MET A 298 -25.08 2.37 22.03
CA MET A 298 -24.83 1.48 23.16
C MET A 298 -23.73 0.46 22.87
N CYS A 299 -23.14 -0.08 23.93
CA CYS A 299 -22.49 -1.38 23.82
C CYS A 299 -23.60 -2.43 23.69
N GLU A 300 -23.52 -3.25 22.65
CA GLU A 300 -24.36 -4.42 22.46
C GLU A 300 -23.45 -5.60 22.14
N ALA A 301 -23.86 -6.83 22.45
CA ALA A 301 -23.21 -7.97 21.81
C ALA A 301 -23.47 -7.83 20.29
N PRO A 302 -22.47 -8.00 19.41
CA PRO A 302 -22.71 -7.98 17.96
C PRO A 302 -23.83 -8.97 17.64
N ALA A 303 -24.72 -8.63 16.69
CA ALA A 303 -25.99 -9.34 16.51
C ALA A 303 -25.80 -10.77 15.99
N VAL A 304 -25.56 -11.74 16.89
CA VAL A 304 -25.21 -13.13 16.54
C VAL A 304 -26.44 -13.92 16.05
N THR A 305 -26.86 -13.66 14.81
CA THR A 305 -27.80 -14.49 14.05
C THR A 305 -27.35 -14.59 12.59
N GLY A 306 -26.47 -15.54 12.29
CA GLY A 306 -26.01 -15.83 10.93
C GLY A 306 -25.32 -17.19 10.81
N LYS A 307 -25.27 -17.74 9.59
CA LYS A 307 -24.31 -18.77 9.19
C LYS A 307 -22.95 -18.09 8.90
N VAL A 308 -21.88 -18.87 8.71
CA VAL A 308 -20.67 -18.35 8.06
C VAL A 308 -20.93 -18.29 6.56
N VAL A 309 -20.48 -17.22 5.91
CA VAL A 309 -20.64 -16.97 4.47
C VAL A 309 -19.28 -16.66 3.83
N ILE A 310 -19.18 -16.93 2.53
CA ILE A 310 -18.13 -16.46 1.63
C ILE A 310 -18.38 -14.96 1.41
N ASN A 311 -17.50 -14.11 1.93
CA ASN A 311 -17.69 -12.66 1.96
C ASN A 311 -17.04 -11.94 0.79
N GLU A 312 -15.87 -12.42 0.36
CA GLU A 312 -15.10 -11.84 -0.74
C GLU A 312 -14.38 -12.97 -1.49
N ILE A 313 -14.28 -12.85 -2.81
CA ILE A 313 -13.48 -13.73 -3.67
C ILE A 313 -12.66 -12.85 -4.60
N PHE A 314 -11.34 -12.93 -4.49
CA PHE A 314 -10.41 -12.32 -5.43
C PHE A 314 -9.77 -13.44 -6.27
N TYR A 315 -10.31 -13.65 -7.48
CA TYR A 315 -9.98 -14.79 -8.34
C TYR A 315 -9.25 -14.43 -9.64
N ASP A 316 -9.20 -13.14 -10.02
CA ASP A 316 -8.59 -12.65 -11.25
C ASP A 316 -7.61 -11.53 -10.88
N ALA A 317 -6.36 -11.90 -10.61
CA ALA A 317 -5.31 -10.97 -10.23
C ALA A 317 -4.77 -10.21 -11.44
N ALA A 318 -4.33 -8.96 -11.23
CA ALA A 318 -3.75 -8.15 -12.30
C ALA A 318 -2.38 -8.73 -12.75
N GLY A 319 -2.32 -9.28 -13.96
CA GLY A 319 -1.08 -9.80 -14.57
C GLY A 319 -1.10 -11.31 -14.78
N ASP A 320 -0.11 -12.02 -14.23
CA ASP A 320 0.00 -13.48 -14.25
C ASP A 320 -0.58 -14.06 -12.94
N ASP A 321 -1.47 -15.07 -13.01
CA ASP A 321 -2.11 -15.75 -11.86
C ASP A 321 -1.12 -16.10 -10.73
N VAL A 322 0.08 -16.53 -11.12
CA VAL A 322 1.24 -16.78 -10.26
C VAL A 322 2.37 -15.86 -10.68
N ARG A 323 2.73 -14.95 -9.78
CA ARG A 323 3.77 -13.94 -9.95
C ARG A 323 5.15 -14.59 -10.15
N SER A 324 6.10 -13.83 -10.72
CA SER A 324 7.44 -14.33 -11.11
C SER A 324 8.32 -14.86 -9.96
N ASN A 325 7.97 -14.56 -8.71
CA ASN A 325 8.57 -15.07 -7.47
C ASN A 325 7.91 -16.38 -6.96
N GLY A 326 6.80 -16.83 -7.58
CA GLY A 326 6.01 -17.99 -7.17
C GLY A 326 4.88 -17.71 -6.18
N THR A 327 4.59 -16.45 -5.85
CA THR A 327 3.42 -16.09 -5.02
C THR A 327 2.18 -15.84 -5.86
N SER A 328 1.00 -15.92 -5.24
CA SER A 328 -0.25 -15.43 -5.82
C SER A 328 -1.04 -14.62 -4.78
N PRO A 329 -1.66 -13.49 -5.18
CA PRO A 329 -2.44 -12.65 -4.28
C PRO A 329 -3.90 -13.12 -4.12
N THR A 330 -4.34 -14.18 -4.80
CA THR A 330 -5.74 -14.60 -4.80
C THR A 330 -6.19 -15.25 -3.49
N PHE A 331 -7.44 -14.97 -3.12
CA PHE A 331 -8.01 -15.39 -1.84
C PHE A 331 -9.53 -15.56 -1.90
N ILE A 332 -10.05 -16.33 -0.93
CA ILE A 332 -11.46 -16.41 -0.56
C ILE A 332 -11.55 -15.96 0.90
N GLU A 333 -12.37 -14.98 1.19
CA GLU A 333 -12.69 -14.57 2.56
C GLU A 333 -13.99 -15.22 3.05
N LEU A 334 -14.02 -15.60 4.31
CA LEU A 334 -15.24 -15.93 5.04
C LEU A 334 -15.57 -14.84 6.07
N PHE A 335 -16.86 -14.50 6.20
CA PHE A 335 -17.41 -13.65 7.24
C PHE A 335 -18.49 -14.37 8.05
N GLY A 336 -18.73 -13.91 9.28
CA GLY A 336 -19.78 -14.43 10.15
C GLY A 336 -19.57 -14.07 11.62
N PRO A 337 -20.19 -14.79 12.55
CA PRO A 337 -20.06 -14.54 13.98
C PRO A 337 -18.60 -14.54 14.48
N PRO A 338 -18.11 -13.46 15.13
CA PRO A 338 -16.74 -13.39 15.65
C PRO A 338 -16.38 -14.58 16.54
N GLY A 339 -15.19 -15.14 16.32
CA GLY A 339 -14.71 -16.34 17.02
C GLY A 339 -15.43 -17.65 16.69
N LEU A 340 -16.31 -17.71 15.69
CA LEU A 340 -16.93 -18.97 15.25
C LEU A 340 -15.88 -19.95 14.74
N SER A 341 -15.91 -21.17 15.27
CA SER A 341 -15.09 -22.29 14.79
C SER A 341 -15.50 -22.69 13.37
N ILE A 342 -14.57 -22.61 12.43
CA ILE A 342 -14.65 -23.10 11.05
C ILE A 342 -13.66 -24.25 10.81
N ALA A 343 -13.07 -24.79 11.88
CA ALA A 343 -12.24 -26.00 11.85
C ALA A 343 -12.97 -27.17 11.18
N ASP A 344 -12.24 -27.90 10.33
CA ASP A 344 -12.72 -29.06 9.58
C ASP A 344 -13.85 -28.77 8.56
N PHE A 345 -14.22 -27.50 8.31
CA PHE A 345 -15.06 -27.10 7.15
C PHE A 345 -14.26 -27.24 5.85
N GLU A 346 -14.93 -27.34 4.70
CA GLU A 346 -14.30 -27.58 3.40
C GLU A 346 -14.67 -26.52 2.35
N ILE A 347 -13.66 -25.99 1.66
CA ILE A 347 -13.82 -25.19 0.44
C ILE A 347 -13.73 -26.13 -0.77
N GLN A 348 -14.75 -26.16 -1.62
CA GLN A 348 -14.73 -26.83 -2.92
C GLN A 348 -14.74 -25.81 -4.05
N LEU A 349 -13.77 -25.94 -4.98
CA LEU A 349 -13.72 -25.19 -6.23
C LEU A 349 -14.20 -26.07 -7.37
N VAL A 350 -15.28 -25.66 -8.06
CA VAL A 350 -15.99 -26.47 -9.05
C VAL A 350 -16.00 -25.77 -10.40
N ASN A 351 -15.35 -26.40 -11.38
CA ASN A 351 -15.19 -25.87 -12.72
C ASN A 351 -16.56 -25.74 -13.39
N GLY A 352 -16.99 -24.51 -13.67
CA GLY A 352 -18.32 -24.25 -14.21
C GLY A 352 -18.46 -24.57 -15.69
N SER A 353 -17.38 -24.89 -16.40
CA SER A 353 -17.46 -25.42 -17.78
C SER A 353 -17.94 -26.88 -17.85
N GLY A 354 -17.73 -27.67 -16.79
CA GLY A 354 -18.03 -29.11 -16.77
C GLY A 354 -18.65 -29.68 -15.48
N GLY A 355 -18.79 -28.90 -14.41
CA GLY A 355 -19.28 -29.36 -13.09
C GLY A 355 -18.29 -30.27 -12.36
N ALA A 356 -16.99 -30.10 -12.60
CA ALA A 356 -15.95 -30.93 -12.00
C ALA A 356 -15.23 -30.18 -10.88
N THR A 357 -15.28 -30.71 -9.66
CA THR A 357 -14.45 -30.23 -8.55
C THR A 357 -12.97 -30.39 -8.90
N TYR A 358 -12.21 -29.30 -8.85
CA TYR A 358 -10.77 -29.26 -9.15
C TYR A 358 -9.91 -28.85 -7.94
N GLY A 359 -10.50 -28.13 -6.97
CA GLY A 359 -9.90 -27.84 -5.66
C GLY A 359 -10.81 -28.34 -4.53
N THR A 360 -10.21 -28.87 -3.47
CA THR A 360 -10.91 -29.35 -2.27
C THR A 360 -9.99 -29.16 -1.07
N PHE A 361 -10.31 -28.21 -0.20
CA PHE A 361 -9.42 -27.71 0.84
C PHE A 361 -10.12 -27.69 2.20
N THR A 362 -9.72 -28.59 3.10
CA THR A 362 -10.25 -28.66 4.47
C THR A 362 -9.53 -27.66 5.36
N LEU A 363 -10.27 -26.81 6.06
CA LEU A 363 -9.74 -25.85 7.02
C LEU A 363 -9.11 -26.56 8.23
N PRO A 364 -7.93 -26.12 8.71
CA PRO A 364 -7.16 -26.85 9.71
C PRO A 364 -7.86 -26.91 11.08
N ALA A 365 -7.53 -27.96 11.85
CA ALA A 365 -8.05 -28.14 13.20
C ALA A 365 -7.76 -26.90 14.09
N GLY A 366 -8.81 -26.27 14.61
CA GLY A 366 -8.73 -25.02 15.37
C GLY A 366 -8.90 -23.75 14.53
N ALA A 367 -9.20 -23.83 13.23
CA ALA A 367 -9.58 -22.66 12.43
C ALA A 367 -10.85 -21.98 12.98
N GLN A 368 -10.86 -20.66 12.97
CA GLN A 368 -11.95 -19.83 13.48
C GLN A 368 -11.97 -18.46 12.79
N LEU A 369 -13.14 -17.84 12.73
CA LEU A 369 -13.25 -16.41 12.42
C LEU A 369 -12.53 -15.58 13.50
N ASP A 370 -12.05 -14.40 13.13
CA ASP A 370 -11.32 -13.50 14.04
C ASP A 370 -12.24 -12.71 14.99
N GLY A 371 -11.71 -11.65 15.62
CA GLY A 371 -12.47 -10.79 16.53
C GLY A 371 -13.47 -9.84 15.86
N ASN A 372 -13.33 -9.62 14.54
CA ASN A 372 -14.20 -8.79 13.72
C ASN A 372 -15.23 -9.64 12.95
N GLY A 373 -14.93 -10.93 12.76
CA GLY A 373 -15.78 -11.90 12.05
C GLY A 373 -15.17 -12.46 10.77
N PHE A 374 -13.92 -12.13 10.44
CA PHE A 374 -13.30 -12.49 9.16
C PHE A 374 -12.33 -13.68 9.26
N ALA A 375 -12.13 -14.39 8.14
CA ALA A 375 -11.00 -15.30 7.93
C ALA A 375 -10.62 -15.41 6.45
N ILE A 376 -9.32 -15.35 6.15
CA ILE A 376 -8.77 -15.46 4.79
C ILE A 376 -8.34 -16.88 4.47
N ILE A 377 -8.74 -17.41 3.32
CA ILE A 377 -8.24 -18.64 2.71
C ILE A 377 -7.44 -18.24 1.48
N GLY A 378 -6.17 -18.63 1.43
CA GLY A 378 -5.25 -18.27 0.36
C GLY A 378 -4.42 -19.44 -0.13
N MET A 379 -3.60 -19.17 -1.16
CA MET A 379 -2.62 -20.11 -1.70
C MET A 379 -1.57 -20.51 -0.65
N GLU A 380 -1.00 -21.73 -0.75
CA GLU A 380 0.14 -22.18 0.07
C GLU A 380 1.40 -21.30 -0.13
N THR A 381 1.53 -20.67 -1.30
CA THR A 381 2.48 -19.58 -1.57
C THR A 381 1.73 -18.25 -1.73
N PRO A 382 1.20 -17.67 -0.63
CA PRO A 382 0.46 -16.43 -0.70
C PRO A 382 1.40 -15.26 -1.01
N ASP A 383 0.85 -14.17 -1.54
CA ASP A 383 1.63 -12.96 -1.66
C ASP A 383 1.97 -12.33 -0.29
N ASN A 384 3.03 -11.52 -0.28
CA ASN A 384 3.52 -10.85 0.91
C ASN A 384 2.43 -10.04 1.61
N PHE A 385 1.55 -9.36 0.86
CA PHE A 385 0.48 -8.57 1.49
C PHE A 385 -0.42 -9.43 2.38
N LEU A 386 -0.98 -10.53 1.84
CA LEU A 386 -1.85 -11.45 2.59
C LEU A 386 -1.16 -11.97 3.87
N SER A 387 0.16 -12.16 3.80
CA SER A 387 0.99 -12.61 4.91
C SER A 387 1.09 -11.61 6.07
N PHE A 388 0.77 -10.32 5.87
CA PHE A 388 0.84 -9.28 6.93
C PHE A 388 -0.51 -8.81 7.51
N ILE A 389 -1.64 -9.13 6.88
CA ILE A 389 -3.00 -8.79 7.37
C ILE A 389 -3.22 -9.30 8.82
N PRO A 390 -3.82 -8.52 9.74
CA PRO A 390 -4.00 -8.91 11.14
C PRO A 390 -5.08 -9.99 11.40
N THR A 391 -5.88 -10.33 10.40
CA THR A 391 -6.97 -11.33 10.44
C THR A 391 -6.48 -12.78 10.42
N ASN A 392 -7.31 -13.70 10.93
CA ASN A 392 -7.06 -15.15 10.87
C ASN A 392 -6.95 -15.64 9.42
N LYS A 393 -5.92 -16.43 9.11
CA LYS A 393 -5.58 -16.79 7.72
C LYS A 393 -5.05 -18.21 7.56
N TYR A 394 -5.48 -18.84 6.48
CA TYR A 394 -5.35 -20.27 6.21
C TYR A 394 -4.84 -20.47 4.78
N PHE A 395 -3.52 -20.53 4.65
CA PHE A 395 -2.81 -20.73 3.39
C PHE A 395 -2.76 -22.23 3.07
N ILE A 396 -3.79 -22.70 2.35
CA ILE A 396 -4.06 -24.13 2.10
C ILE A 396 -4.49 -24.44 0.66
N MET A 397 -4.70 -23.43 -0.19
CA MET A 397 -5.06 -23.67 -1.60
C MET A 397 -3.82 -24.04 -2.41
N THR A 398 -3.94 -25.08 -3.23
CA THR A 398 -2.87 -25.56 -4.11
C THR A 398 -3.22 -25.29 -5.56
N SER A 399 -2.22 -24.96 -6.37
CA SER A 399 -2.38 -24.80 -7.82
C SER A 399 -2.95 -26.05 -8.50
N TYR A 400 -3.88 -25.87 -9.45
CA TYR A 400 -4.44 -26.95 -10.27
C TYR A 400 -3.73 -27.11 -11.63
N GLY A 401 -2.79 -26.22 -11.98
CA GLY A 401 -2.18 -26.16 -13.32
C GLY A 401 -0.84 -25.43 -13.34
N GLY A 402 0.11 -25.90 -14.14
CA GLY A 402 1.47 -25.34 -14.17
C GLY A 402 1.50 -23.89 -14.65
N GLY A 403 1.75 -22.95 -13.72
CA GLY A 403 1.73 -21.50 -13.96
C GLY A 403 0.41 -20.81 -13.63
N GLN A 404 -0.56 -21.53 -13.08
CA GLN A 404 -1.87 -21.02 -12.65
C GLN A 404 -1.98 -21.09 -11.12
N ASP A 405 -2.82 -20.27 -10.52
CA ASP A 405 -3.04 -20.32 -9.07
C ASP A 405 -4.10 -21.37 -8.68
N GLY A 406 -4.83 -21.14 -7.58
CA GLY A 406 -5.87 -22.04 -7.09
C GLY A 406 -7.23 -21.87 -7.77
N MET A 407 -7.50 -20.78 -8.48
CA MET A 407 -8.83 -20.40 -8.98
C MET A 407 -8.88 -20.19 -10.51
N GLN A 408 -10.07 -19.98 -11.06
CA GLN A 408 -10.33 -19.93 -12.50
C GLN A 408 -11.23 -18.73 -12.81
N ASN A 409 -10.91 -17.96 -13.85
CA ASN A 409 -11.50 -16.65 -14.11
C ASN A 409 -12.94 -16.69 -14.68
N GLY A 410 -13.62 -17.83 -14.58
CA GLY A 410 -15.05 -17.98 -14.81
C GLY A 410 -15.46 -18.55 -16.18
N PRO A 411 -16.72 -19.02 -16.31
CA PRO A 411 -17.71 -19.16 -15.24
C PRO A 411 -17.41 -20.36 -14.34
N ASP A 412 -17.30 -20.14 -13.03
CA ASP A 412 -16.80 -21.11 -12.04
C ASP A 412 -17.47 -20.91 -10.67
N ASN A 413 -17.33 -21.87 -9.75
CA ASN A 413 -18.06 -21.87 -8.48
C ASN A 413 -17.16 -22.19 -7.27
N VAL A 414 -17.44 -21.54 -6.14
CA VAL A 414 -16.91 -21.84 -4.80
C VAL A 414 -18.06 -22.32 -3.93
N LYS A 415 -17.85 -23.38 -3.14
CA LYS A 415 -18.79 -23.85 -2.12
C LYS A 415 -18.10 -23.97 -0.78
N LEU A 416 -18.77 -23.54 0.28
CA LEU A 416 -18.38 -23.76 1.67
C LEU A 416 -19.24 -24.89 2.25
N LEU A 417 -18.60 -25.96 2.75
CA LEU A 417 -19.27 -27.11 3.35
C LEU A 417 -18.93 -27.22 4.84
N ASP A 418 -19.90 -27.66 5.64
CA ASP A 418 -19.71 -27.97 7.05
C ASP A 418 -19.12 -29.38 7.28
N VAL A 419 -18.81 -29.68 8.54
CA VAL A 419 -18.29 -30.98 9.02
C VAL A 419 -19.27 -32.16 8.86
N SER A 420 -20.43 -31.95 8.23
CA SER A 420 -21.47 -32.94 7.91
C SER A 420 -21.75 -33.04 6.41
N ASP A 421 -20.81 -32.60 5.56
CA ASP A 421 -20.91 -32.53 4.10
C ASP A 421 -22.09 -31.65 3.60
N GLN A 422 -22.62 -30.74 4.42
CA GLN A 422 -23.71 -29.84 4.01
C GLN A 422 -23.14 -28.54 3.45
N VAL A 423 -23.58 -28.13 2.27
CA VAL A 423 -23.30 -26.79 1.74
C VAL A 423 -23.94 -25.76 2.68
N VAL A 424 -23.11 -24.87 3.22
CA VAL A 424 -23.50 -23.74 4.06
C VAL A 424 -23.80 -22.53 3.19
N ASP A 425 -22.95 -22.31 2.17
CA ASP A 425 -23.00 -21.18 1.24
C ASP A 425 -22.32 -21.60 -0.07
N ALA A 426 -22.76 -21.04 -1.21
CA ALA A 426 -22.17 -21.28 -2.50
C ALA A 426 -22.27 -20.07 -3.42
N VAL A 427 -21.13 -19.71 -4.03
CA VAL A 427 -20.99 -18.57 -4.94
C VAL A 427 -20.59 -19.09 -6.31
N GLY A 428 -21.44 -18.90 -7.32
CA GLY A 428 -21.07 -19.08 -8.72
C GLY A 428 -20.87 -17.71 -9.37
N TYR A 429 -19.73 -17.49 -10.02
CA TYR A 429 -19.38 -16.21 -10.64
C TYR A 429 -19.10 -16.34 -12.14
N GLY A 430 -19.34 -15.25 -12.87
CA GLY A 430 -19.18 -15.19 -14.31
C GLY A 430 -20.40 -15.65 -15.11
N THR A 431 -20.26 -15.67 -16.45
CA THR A 431 -21.41 -15.88 -17.36
C THR A 431 -21.69 -17.35 -17.65
N PHE A 432 -22.62 -17.95 -16.88
CA PHE A 432 -23.09 -19.32 -17.11
C PHE A 432 -24.04 -19.40 -18.33
N ALA A 433 -23.67 -20.17 -19.34
CA ALA A 433 -24.49 -20.43 -20.53
C ALA A 433 -24.22 -21.81 -21.18
N GLY A 434 -25.24 -22.35 -21.85
CA GLY A 434 -25.10 -23.51 -22.74
C GLY A 434 -24.92 -24.84 -22.01
N THR A 435 -23.68 -25.27 -21.80
CA THR A 435 -23.32 -26.51 -21.12
C THR A 435 -22.67 -26.30 -19.75
N SER A 436 -22.50 -25.05 -19.33
CA SER A 436 -21.91 -24.72 -18.03
C SER A 436 -22.78 -25.20 -16.85
N VAL A 437 -22.13 -25.54 -15.74
CA VAL A 437 -22.75 -26.03 -14.51
C VAL A 437 -22.59 -24.98 -13.41
N PHE A 438 -23.71 -24.36 -13.06
CA PHE A 438 -23.83 -23.46 -11.90
C PHE A 438 -24.17 -24.29 -10.65
N GLU A 439 -23.37 -24.14 -9.59
CA GLU A 439 -23.60 -24.73 -8.26
C GLU A 439 -23.67 -23.65 -7.15
N GLY A 440 -23.74 -22.38 -7.51
CA GLY A 440 -23.99 -21.26 -6.59
C GLY A 440 -25.46 -21.12 -6.15
N GLU A 441 -25.72 -20.12 -5.32
CA GLU A 441 -27.04 -19.78 -4.79
C GLU A 441 -27.79 -18.81 -5.74
N GLY A 442 -29.08 -19.08 -5.99
CA GLY A 442 -29.96 -18.29 -6.86
C GLY A 442 -29.49 -18.12 -8.30
N THR A 443 -28.84 -16.99 -8.59
CA THR A 443 -28.26 -16.61 -9.89
C THR A 443 -26.85 -16.06 -9.71
N ALA A 444 -26.00 -16.22 -10.72
CA ALA A 444 -24.56 -15.97 -10.58
C ALA A 444 -24.18 -14.52 -10.27
N ALA A 445 -23.17 -14.36 -9.42
CA ALA A 445 -22.51 -13.09 -9.13
C ALA A 445 -21.96 -12.43 -10.41
N PRO A 446 -21.84 -11.09 -10.44
CA PRO A 446 -21.19 -10.39 -11.54
C PRO A 446 -19.76 -10.91 -11.78
N SER A 447 -19.28 -10.83 -13.03
CA SER A 447 -17.83 -10.92 -13.28
C SER A 447 -17.14 -9.70 -12.68
N SER A 448 -16.03 -9.90 -11.96
CA SER A 448 -15.05 -8.83 -11.78
C SER A 448 -14.23 -8.61 -13.06
N THR A 449 -13.60 -7.45 -13.14
CA THR A 449 -12.43 -7.23 -14.00
C THR A 449 -11.18 -7.74 -13.28
N SER A 450 -10.14 -8.08 -14.03
CA SER A 450 -8.82 -8.37 -13.48
C SER A 450 -8.35 -7.25 -12.54
N GLY A 451 -7.78 -7.61 -11.39
CA GLY A 451 -7.43 -6.67 -10.31
C GLY A 451 -8.58 -6.27 -9.38
N ARG A 452 -9.79 -6.84 -9.53
CA ARG A 452 -10.93 -6.60 -8.62
C ARG A 452 -11.51 -7.89 -8.06
N SER A 453 -12.01 -7.81 -6.83
CA SER A 453 -12.76 -8.88 -6.18
C SER A 453 -14.26 -8.81 -6.51
N ILE A 454 -14.97 -9.88 -6.16
CA ILE A 454 -16.41 -9.85 -5.89
C ILE A 454 -16.63 -10.01 -4.39
N GLY A 455 -17.55 -9.25 -3.80
CA GLY A 455 -17.85 -9.33 -2.37
C GLY A 455 -19.29 -8.97 -1.99
N ARG A 456 -19.71 -9.44 -0.81
CA ARG A 456 -21.01 -9.15 -0.18
C ARG A 456 -20.94 -7.88 0.66
N THR A 457 -21.86 -6.94 0.47
CA THR A 457 -21.98 -5.77 1.36
C THR A 457 -22.42 -6.22 2.75
N ASN A 458 -21.58 -5.97 3.78
CA ASN A 458 -21.84 -6.35 5.18
C ASN A 458 -22.18 -7.86 5.39
N GLY A 459 -21.68 -8.74 4.53
CA GLY A 459 -21.95 -10.19 4.61
C GLY A 459 -23.43 -10.56 4.44
N VAL A 460 -24.22 -9.71 3.78
CA VAL A 460 -25.63 -9.97 3.47
C VAL A 460 -25.74 -11.16 2.52
N ASP A 461 -26.66 -12.06 2.83
CA ASP A 461 -26.95 -13.25 2.06
C ASP A 461 -28.47 -13.44 1.94
N THR A 462 -28.95 -13.57 0.70
CA THR A 462 -30.36 -13.72 0.36
C THR A 462 -30.66 -15.04 -0.38
N ASP A 463 -29.70 -15.98 -0.37
CA ASP A 463 -29.68 -17.19 -1.19
C ASP A 463 -29.67 -16.87 -2.73
N ASP A 464 -29.13 -15.70 -3.17
CA ASP A 464 -29.04 -15.30 -4.58
C ASP A 464 -27.80 -14.43 -4.88
N ASN A 465 -26.75 -15.03 -5.46
CA ASN A 465 -25.45 -14.37 -5.58
C ASN A 465 -25.47 -13.06 -6.41
N SER A 466 -26.40 -12.88 -7.36
CA SER A 466 -26.51 -11.64 -8.14
C SER A 466 -27.18 -10.47 -7.40
N ALA A 467 -27.88 -10.76 -6.30
CA ALA A 467 -28.44 -9.76 -5.39
C ALA A 467 -27.45 -9.41 -4.27
N ASP A 468 -26.62 -10.37 -3.87
CA ASP A 468 -25.73 -10.25 -2.71
C ASP A 468 -24.32 -9.71 -3.06
N PHE A 469 -23.78 -10.01 -4.25
CA PHE A 469 -22.42 -9.65 -4.65
C PHE A 469 -22.33 -8.42 -5.57
N LEU A 470 -21.38 -7.54 -5.26
CA LEU A 470 -20.89 -6.48 -6.14
C LEU A 470 -19.39 -6.68 -6.40
N THR A 471 -18.84 -5.96 -7.38
CA THR A 471 -17.39 -5.91 -7.63
C THR A 471 -16.75 -4.81 -6.80
N PHE A 472 -15.67 -5.13 -6.09
CA PHE A 472 -15.01 -4.24 -5.12
C PHE A 472 -13.50 -4.11 -5.35
N TYR A 473 -12.87 -3.19 -4.63
CA TYR A 473 -11.43 -3.18 -4.43
C TYR A 473 -11.08 -4.36 -3.48
N PRO A 474 -10.00 -5.13 -3.70
CA PRO A 474 -9.61 -6.23 -2.82
C PRO A 474 -9.42 -5.79 -1.36
N THR A 475 -10.25 -6.29 -0.45
CA THR A 475 -10.36 -5.82 0.95
C THR A 475 -10.10 -6.88 2.04
N PRO A 476 -9.14 -7.81 1.87
CA PRO A 476 -9.03 -8.97 2.76
C PRO A 476 -8.77 -8.58 4.23
N GLY A 477 -9.63 -9.05 5.13
CA GLY A 477 -9.60 -8.84 6.57
C GLY A 477 -10.39 -7.62 7.07
N ILE A 478 -11.05 -6.87 6.17
CA ILE A 478 -11.87 -5.70 6.49
C ILE A 478 -13.19 -5.74 5.68
N PRO A 479 -14.22 -4.92 6.01
CA PRO A 479 -15.45 -4.88 5.23
C PRO A 479 -15.22 -4.48 3.76
N ASN A 480 -15.92 -5.16 2.84
CA ASN A 480 -15.91 -4.88 1.41
C ASN A 480 -16.15 -3.39 1.11
N ALA A 481 -15.22 -2.77 0.38
CA ALA A 481 -15.20 -1.35 0.08
C ALA A 481 -14.61 -1.06 -1.32
N ASP A 482 -14.67 0.20 -1.74
CA ASP A 482 -14.15 0.67 -3.04
C ASP A 482 -13.21 1.86 -2.85
N LEU A 483 -12.63 2.35 -3.95
CA LEU A 483 -11.97 3.66 -3.92
C LEU A 483 -12.95 4.77 -3.51
N ARG A 484 -12.50 5.68 -2.65
CA ARG A 484 -13.31 6.80 -2.12
C ARG A 484 -12.62 8.15 -2.32
N ILE A 485 -13.37 9.23 -2.40
CA ILE A 485 -12.86 10.61 -2.48
C ILE A 485 -12.26 10.98 -1.11
N ASN A 486 -10.98 11.35 -1.08
CA ASN A 486 -10.24 11.63 0.15
C ASN A 486 -10.08 13.12 0.42
N GLU A 487 -9.79 13.89 -0.63
CA GLU A 487 -9.51 15.32 -0.56
C GLU A 487 -10.01 16.02 -1.83
N VAL A 488 -10.60 17.21 -1.68
CA VAL A 488 -11.06 18.06 -2.80
C VAL A 488 -10.54 19.47 -2.60
N TYR A 489 -9.73 19.97 -3.53
CA TYR A 489 -9.23 21.35 -3.52
C TYR A 489 -9.65 22.08 -4.80
N PHE A 490 -10.56 23.04 -4.64
CA PHE A 490 -11.27 23.69 -5.75
C PHE A 490 -11.29 25.24 -5.70
N ASP A 491 -11.01 25.87 -4.55
CA ASP A 491 -11.12 27.32 -4.31
C ASP A 491 -9.74 27.90 -3.95
N GLN A 492 -9.09 28.62 -4.88
CA GLN A 492 -7.70 29.06 -4.74
C GLN A 492 -7.61 30.46 -4.09
N PRO A 493 -6.52 30.79 -3.35
CA PRO A 493 -6.33 32.14 -2.82
C PRO A 493 -6.22 33.23 -3.90
N GLY A 494 -7.31 33.96 -4.15
CA GLY A 494 -7.31 35.26 -4.80
C GLY A 494 -8.16 35.37 -6.07
N THR A 495 -7.71 34.77 -7.17
CA THR A 495 -8.48 34.69 -8.43
C THR A 495 -8.19 33.34 -9.04
N ASP A 496 -9.20 32.49 -9.12
CA ASP A 496 -9.06 31.12 -9.56
C ASP A 496 -8.46 31.05 -10.97
N THR A 497 -7.35 30.33 -11.07
CA THR A 497 -6.61 30.08 -12.32
C THR A 497 -6.47 28.60 -12.60
N GLY A 498 -7.16 27.75 -11.84
CA GLY A 498 -7.05 26.28 -11.84
C GLY A 498 -5.66 25.72 -11.59
N SER A 499 -4.73 26.53 -11.09
CA SER A 499 -3.30 26.21 -11.20
C SER A 499 -2.84 25.09 -10.28
N ASP A 500 -3.64 24.73 -9.30
CA ASP A 500 -3.30 23.72 -8.29
C ASP A 500 -4.55 22.98 -7.80
N THR A 501 -5.67 23.02 -8.54
CA THR A 501 -6.93 22.36 -8.16
C THR A 501 -6.87 20.85 -8.46
N PHE A 502 -7.37 20.04 -7.51
CA PHE A 502 -7.36 18.57 -7.63
C PHE A 502 -8.48 17.91 -6.85
N VAL A 503 -8.80 16.67 -7.24
CA VAL A 503 -9.54 15.72 -6.42
C VAL A 503 -8.63 14.53 -6.17
N GLU A 504 -8.44 14.16 -4.92
CA GLU A 504 -7.75 12.94 -4.53
C GLU A 504 -8.76 11.85 -4.19
N VAL A 505 -8.48 10.66 -4.69
CA VAL A 505 -9.19 9.42 -4.40
C VAL A 505 -8.21 8.46 -3.73
N VAL A 506 -8.64 7.73 -2.71
CA VAL A 506 -7.79 6.84 -1.90
C VAL A 506 -8.34 5.42 -1.82
N ALA A 507 -7.45 4.44 -1.70
CA ALA A 507 -7.83 3.04 -1.53
C ALA A 507 -8.23 2.69 -0.09
N PRO A 508 -9.13 1.69 0.11
CA PRO A 508 -9.41 1.11 1.42
C PRO A 508 -8.18 0.59 2.15
N ILE A 509 -7.17 0.17 1.38
CA ILE A 509 -5.91 -0.42 1.85
C ILE A 509 -4.75 0.22 1.09
N GLN A 510 -3.77 0.78 1.80
CA GLN A 510 -2.55 1.32 1.21
C GLN A 510 -1.45 0.24 1.16
N GLY A 511 -0.64 0.25 0.11
CA GLY A 511 0.44 -0.74 -0.09
C GLY A 511 -0.04 -2.13 -0.54
N TRP A 512 -1.28 -2.23 -1.04
CA TRP A 512 -1.72 -3.35 -1.89
C TRP A 512 -1.03 -3.30 -3.27
N GLU A 513 -1.30 -4.27 -4.15
CA GLU A 513 -0.77 -4.32 -5.51
C GLU A 513 -1.26 -3.19 -6.43
N ASP A 514 -0.62 -3.07 -7.59
CA ASP A 514 -1.00 -2.10 -8.63
C ASP A 514 -2.31 -2.52 -9.31
N ILE A 515 -3.41 -1.89 -8.90
CA ILE A 515 -4.73 -2.08 -9.49
C ILE A 515 -4.94 -1.09 -10.62
N ALA A 516 -5.37 -1.61 -11.76
CA ALA A 516 -5.80 -0.82 -12.92
C ALA A 516 -7.12 -0.09 -12.63
N LEU A 517 -7.20 1.17 -13.04
CA LEU A 517 -8.32 2.06 -12.76
C LEU A 517 -9.38 2.07 -13.89
N ASP A 518 -9.30 1.12 -14.83
CA ASP A 518 -10.25 0.96 -15.93
C ASP A 518 -11.69 0.82 -15.43
N GLY A 519 -12.57 1.67 -15.96
CA GLY A 519 -14.00 1.71 -15.59
C GLY A 519 -14.34 2.60 -14.40
N TYR A 520 -13.37 3.27 -13.76
CA TYR A 520 -13.64 4.42 -12.90
C TYR A 520 -13.81 5.70 -13.71
N VAL A 521 -14.75 6.55 -13.29
CA VAL A 521 -14.96 7.90 -13.82
C VAL A 521 -15.22 8.87 -12.66
N LEU A 522 -14.46 9.96 -12.59
CA LEU A 522 -14.75 11.08 -11.68
C LEU A 522 -15.53 12.17 -12.41
N ARG A 523 -16.77 12.41 -11.99
CA ARG A 523 -17.65 13.43 -12.57
C ARG A 523 -17.68 14.68 -11.70
N ALA A 524 -17.69 15.85 -12.34
CA ALA A 524 -17.94 17.12 -11.67
C ALA A 524 -19.23 17.75 -12.23
N ILE A 525 -20.26 17.79 -11.40
CA ILE A 525 -21.65 18.08 -11.78
C ILE A 525 -22.05 19.43 -11.19
N ASN A 526 -22.41 20.39 -12.05
CA ASN A 526 -22.74 21.73 -11.61
C ASN A 526 -24.04 21.72 -10.76
N GLY A 527 -23.97 22.15 -9.51
CA GLY A 527 -25.10 22.03 -8.58
C GLY A 527 -26.25 23.00 -8.88
N LEU A 528 -26.03 24.08 -9.62
CA LEU A 528 -27.10 25.00 -10.01
C LEU A 528 -27.96 24.49 -11.18
N ASN A 529 -27.48 23.51 -11.96
CA ASN A 529 -28.19 23.09 -13.19
C ASN A 529 -28.11 21.59 -13.54
N GLY A 530 -27.30 20.79 -12.84
CA GLY A 530 -27.23 19.34 -12.98
C GLY A 530 -26.51 18.83 -14.24
N ASN A 531 -25.77 19.67 -14.96
CA ASN A 531 -24.91 19.24 -16.07
C ASN A 531 -23.47 19.08 -15.59
N ASP A 532 -22.79 18.05 -16.09
CA ASP A 532 -21.34 17.91 -15.99
C ASP A 532 -20.61 19.09 -16.66
N TYR A 533 -19.43 19.45 -16.13
CA TYR A 533 -18.61 20.54 -16.69
C TYR A 533 -17.14 20.17 -16.96
N ILE A 534 -16.75 18.92 -16.66
CA ILE A 534 -15.50 18.30 -17.11
C ILE A 534 -15.83 17.02 -17.91
N PHE A 535 -15.04 16.70 -18.92
CA PHE A 535 -15.32 15.64 -19.90
C PHE A 535 -14.02 15.00 -20.37
N THR A 536 -14.07 13.71 -20.72
CA THR A 536 -12.97 13.03 -21.41
C THR A 536 -13.19 13.11 -22.92
N PHE A 537 -12.15 13.47 -23.66
CA PHE A 537 -12.20 13.71 -25.11
C PHE A 537 -11.46 12.62 -25.91
N ASP A 538 -11.96 12.31 -27.11
CA ASP A 538 -11.27 11.44 -28.07
C ASP A 538 -10.10 12.15 -28.78
N GLU A 539 -9.31 11.40 -29.57
CA GLU A 539 -8.20 11.94 -30.37
C GLU A 539 -8.59 13.06 -31.37
N ASN A 540 -9.90 13.32 -31.56
CA ASN A 540 -10.46 14.35 -32.42
C ASN A 540 -11.03 15.55 -31.64
N GLY A 541 -10.96 15.55 -30.30
CA GLY A 541 -11.53 16.61 -29.44
C GLY A 541 -13.04 16.49 -29.23
N THR A 542 -13.60 15.29 -29.33
CA THR A 542 -15.03 14.99 -29.10
C THR A 542 -15.21 14.43 -27.70
N ALA A 543 -16.08 15.03 -26.88
CA ALA A 543 -16.43 14.46 -25.58
C ALA A 543 -17.05 13.06 -25.76
N VAL A 544 -16.52 12.07 -25.05
CA VAL A 544 -16.93 10.65 -25.12
C VAL A 544 -17.37 10.09 -23.77
N VAL A 545 -16.91 10.68 -22.67
CA VAL A 545 -17.34 10.37 -21.30
C VAL A 545 -17.63 11.70 -20.57
N ASP A 546 -18.75 11.76 -19.87
CA ASP A 546 -19.05 12.84 -18.92
C ASP A 546 -18.22 12.57 -17.65
N GLY A 547 -17.34 13.49 -17.25
CA GLY A 547 -16.30 13.24 -16.24
C GLY A 547 -14.92 12.84 -16.80
N VAL A 548 -13.97 12.62 -15.89
CA VAL A 548 -12.59 12.16 -16.16
C VAL A 548 -12.55 10.63 -16.04
N ASP A 549 -12.27 9.95 -17.15
CA ASP A 549 -12.07 8.51 -17.25
C ASP A 549 -10.67 8.12 -16.73
N PHE A 550 -10.59 7.16 -15.81
CA PHE A 550 -9.32 6.69 -15.24
C PHE A 550 -8.72 5.49 -16.02
N SER A 551 -9.33 5.09 -17.14
CA SER A 551 -8.87 3.95 -17.93
C SER A 551 -7.44 4.10 -18.44
N GLY A 552 -6.62 3.05 -18.28
CA GLY A 552 -5.19 3.04 -18.60
C GLY A 552 -4.23 3.57 -17.52
N TYR A 553 -4.72 4.01 -16.35
CA TYR A 553 -3.89 4.39 -15.19
C TYR A 553 -3.92 3.31 -14.09
N THR A 554 -2.92 3.29 -13.19
CA THR A 554 -2.88 2.37 -12.03
C THR A 554 -2.68 3.08 -10.70
N LEU A 555 -3.06 2.42 -9.60
CA LEU A 555 -3.14 3.00 -8.25
C LEU A 555 -1.81 3.50 -7.65
N ASN A 556 -0.72 2.74 -7.76
CA ASN A 556 0.57 3.09 -7.12
C ASN A 556 1.65 3.48 -8.13
N GLU A 557 1.27 3.94 -9.33
CA GLU A 557 2.23 4.44 -10.32
C GLU A 557 2.96 5.68 -9.79
N GLY A 558 4.23 5.51 -9.40
CA GLY A 558 5.11 6.60 -8.96
C GLY A 558 5.32 6.66 -7.45
N ILE A 559 5.02 7.80 -6.82
CA ILE A 559 5.30 8.09 -5.40
C ILE A 559 4.03 8.04 -4.52
N ASN A 560 2.87 7.80 -5.13
CA ASN A 560 1.55 8.02 -4.56
C ASN A 560 0.92 6.72 -4.01
N SER A 561 1.64 5.91 -3.24
CA SER A 561 1.16 4.56 -2.85
C SER A 561 -0.21 4.60 -2.13
N GLY A 562 -1.26 4.11 -2.80
CA GLY A 562 -2.65 4.14 -2.35
C GLY A 562 -3.49 5.37 -2.73
N TYR A 563 -2.93 6.37 -3.44
CA TYR A 563 -3.57 7.65 -3.75
C TYR A 563 -3.63 7.97 -5.25
N VAL A 564 -4.79 8.38 -5.73
CA VAL A 564 -5.06 8.79 -7.12
C VAL A 564 -5.41 10.27 -7.14
N VAL A 565 -4.46 11.11 -7.55
CA VAL A 565 -4.67 12.57 -7.66
C VAL A 565 -5.12 12.91 -9.09
N VAL A 566 -6.32 13.45 -9.22
CA VAL A 566 -6.91 13.94 -10.48
C VAL A 566 -6.64 15.45 -10.61
N CYS A 567 -5.93 15.89 -11.65
CA CYS A 567 -5.51 17.30 -11.80
C CYS A 567 -5.77 17.89 -13.21
N ASN A 568 -5.95 19.21 -13.29
CA ASN A 568 -6.07 19.93 -14.57
C ASN A 568 -4.70 20.31 -15.14
N ILE A 569 -4.27 19.73 -16.27
CA ILE A 569 -2.92 19.96 -16.83
C ILE A 569 -2.78 21.20 -17.72
N ASP A 570 -3.87 21.85 -18.13
CA ASP A 570 -3.79 23.15 -18.84
C ASP A 570 -3.26 24.26 -17.91
N THR A 571 -3.46 24.08 -16.61
CA THR A 571 -3.24 25.09 -15.56
C THR A 571 -2.25 24.65 -14.49
N ALA A 572 -2.12 23.34 -14.20
CA ALA A 572 -1.34 22.80 -13.08
C ALA A 572 0.11 23.32 -12.98
N SER A 573 0.49 23.70 -11.77
CA SER A 573 1.86 24.05 -11.41
C SER A 573 2.75 22.80 -11.39
N ASN A 574 4.06 23.01 -11.53
CA ASN A 574 5.05 21.93 -11.44
C ASN A 574 5.00 21.17 -10.09
N ALA A 575 4.42 21.76 -9.04
CA ALA A 575 4.28 21.10 -7.74
C ALA A 575 3.15 20.05 -7.73
N LEU A 576 2.03 20.33 -8.42
CA LEU A 576 0.93 19.39 -8.59
C LEU A 576 1.21 18.36 -9.70
N LEU A 577 1.85 18.78 -10.81
CA LEU A 577 2.20 17.88 -11.92
C LEU A 577 3.08 16.70 -11.48
N ASN A 578 3.97 16.88 -10.49
CA ASN A 578 4.81 15.81 -9.93
C ASN A 578 4.05 14.82 -9.03
N ARG A 579 2.77 15.09 -8.73
CA ARG A 579 1.88 14.28 -7.87
C ARG A 579 0.63 13.79 -8.59
N CYS A 580 0.40 14.20 -9.83
CA CYS A 580 -0.83 13.93 -10.55
C CYS A 580 -0.83 12.49 -11.11
N THR A 581 -1.79 11.66 -10.66
CA THR A 581 -1.98 10.29 -11.16
C THR A 581 -2.82 10.29 -12.44
N VAL A 582 -3.92 11.07 -12.47
CA VAL A 582 -4.86 11.13 -13.60
C VAL A 582 -5.01 12.59 -14.09
N PRO A 583 -4.27 12.99 -15.14
CA PRO A 583 -4.40 14.32 -15.73
C PRO A 583 -5.67 14.46 -16.59
N TYR A 584 -6.29 15.65 -16.58
CA TYR A 584 -7.33 16.06 -17.53
C TYR A 584 -7.07 17.45 -18.13
N GLU A 585 -7.54 17.67 -19.36
CA GLU A 585 -7.60 19.00 -20.02
C GLU A 585 -9.04 19.52 -19.90
N GLY A 586 -9.25 20.79 -19.52
CA GLY A 586 -10.62 21.26 -19.28
C GLY A 586 -10.78 22.57 -18.51
N SER A 587 -12.02 22.83 -18.09
CA SER A 587 -12.33 23.95 -17.19
C SER A 587 -11.89 23.66 -15.76
N ASP A 588 -11.64 24.71 -14.99
CA ASP A 588 -11.38 24.62 -13.55
C ASP A 588 -12.59 24.06 -12.79
N PHE A 589 -12.35 23.60 -11.57
CA PHE A 589 -13.41 23.31 -10.60
C PHE A 589 -14.12 24.61 -10.17
N GLN A 590 -15.33 24.49 -9.61
CA GLN A 590 -16.23 25.63 -9.45
C GLN A 590 -16.51 25.89 -7.97
N ASN A 591 -16.57 27.16 -7.57
CA ASN A 591 -16.75 27.59 -6.18
C ASN A 591 -18.21 27.49 -5.69
N GLY A 592 -18.95 26.46 -6.11
CA GLY A 592 -20.17 25.97 -5.50
C GLY A 592 -21.49 26.72 -5.82
N PRO A 593 -22.64 26.13 -5.47
CA PRO A 593 -22.81 24.76 -4.98
C PRO A 593 -22.64 23.75 -6.13
N ASP A 594 -21.81 22.73 -5.93
CA ASP A 594 -21.37 21.79 -6.96
C ASP A 594 -21.08 20.40 -6.34
N ASN A 595 -20.91 19.37 -7.17
CA ASN A 595 -20.73 17.99 -6.70
C ASN A 595 -19.60 17.28 -7.45
N PHE A 596 -18.85 16.44 -6.74
CA PHE A 596 -18.02 15.39 -7.33
C PHE A 596 -18.66 14.03 -7.06
N VAL A 597 -18.70 13.19 -8.08
CA VAL A 597 -19.26 11.82 -8.02
C VAL A 597 -18.22 10.88 -8.61
N LEU A 598 -17.73 9.93 -7.82
CA LEU A 598 -16.89 8.84 -8.31
C LEU A 598 -17.80 7.67 -8.69
N GLU A 599 -17.72 7.23 -9.94
CA GLU A 599 -18.47 6.07 -10.44
C GLU A 599 -17.51 4.94 -10.83
N PHE A 600 -17.88 3.69 -10.57
CA PHE A 600 -17.26 2.50 -11.15
C PHE A 600 -18.30 1.74 -11.97
N GLY A 601 -18.08 1.62 -13.28
CA GLY A 601 -19.00 0.91 -14.19
C GLY A 601 -20.42 1.48 -14.25
N GLY A 602 -20.62 2.75 -13.89
CA GLY A 602 -21.94 3.40 -13.77
C GLY A 602 -22.67 3.16 -12.43
N ARG A 603 -22.00 2.58 -11.43
CA ARG A 603 -22.41 2.59 -10.02
C ARG A 603 -21.63 3.67 -9.28
N VAL A 604 -22.30 4.57 -8.56
CA VAL A 604 -21.63 5.50 -7.63
C VAL A 604 -20.91 4.71 -6.53
N VAL A 605 -19.67 5.09 -6.23
CA VAL A 605 -18.85 4.48 -5.16
C VAL A 605 -18.60 5.43 -3.98
N ASP A 606 -18.56 6.74 -4.24
CA ASP A 606 -18.49 7.86 -3.27
C ASP A 606 -18.99 9.12 -4.01
N ALA A 607 -19.70 10.02 -3.32
CA ALA A 607 -19.99 11.35 -3.85
C ALA A 607 -19.98 12.46 -2.79
N ILE A 608 -19.25 13.55 -3.07
CA ILE A 608 -19.23 14.79 -2.27
C ILE A 608 -19.97 15.95 -2.97
N GLY A 609 -21.02 16.45 -2.33
CA GLY A 609 -21.66 17.73 -2.70
C GLY A 609 -21.25 18.84 -1.74
N TYR A 610 -20.76 19.95 -2.27
CA TYR A 610 -20.19 21.05 -1.49
C TYR A 610 -20.85 22.41 -1.81
N GLY A 611 -20.92 23.28 -0.80
CA GLY A 611 -21.58 24.58 -0.88
C GLY A 611 -22.97 24.62 -0.22
N SER A 612 -23.85 25.48 -0.73
CA SER A 612 -25.20 25.71 -0.20
C SER A 612 -26.27 25.51 -1.28
N PHE A 613 -26.91 24.35 -1.27
CA PHE A 613 -27.92 23.96 -2.28
C PHE A 613 -29.30 24.54 -1.95
N GLY A 614 -29.89 25.24 -2.93
CA GLY A 614 -31.27 25.69 -2.91
C GLY A 614 -32.27 24.60 -3.30
N ALA A 615 -33.58 24.87 -3.09
CA ALA A 615 -34.67 23.93 -3.39
C ALA A 615 -34.94 23.69 -4.90
N SER A 616 -34.11 24.25 -5.78
CA SER A 616 -34.11 24.08 -7.23
C SER A 616 -32.86 23.36 -7.75
N ASP A 617 -31.93 23.04 -6.85
CA ASP A 617 -30.53 22.83 -7.16
C ASP A 617 -30.23 21.31 -7.11
N THR A 618 -29.27 20.86 -7.92
CA THR A 618 -28.93 19.45 -8.11
C THR A 618 -27.86 19.04 -7.11
N PHE A 619 -28.28 18.56 -5.95
CA PHE A 619 -27.40 17.81 -5.04
C PHE A 619 -27.28 16.36 -5.53
N ALA A 620 -26.04 15.90 -5.67
CA ALA A 620 -25.66 14.55 -6.10
C ALA A 620 -24.60 13.91 -5.17
N GLY A 621 -24.25 14.58 -4.07
CA GLY A 621 -23.44 14.02 -2.99
C GLY A 621 -24.25 13.18 -2.01
N GLU A 622 -23.59 12.81 -0.90
CA GLU A 622 -24.11 11.91 0.13
C GLU A 622 -24.55 12.67 1.39
N GLY A 623 -25.69 12.25 1.95
CA GLY A 623 -26.30 12.82 3.15
C GLY A 623 -26.57 14.32 3.04
N SER A 624 -25.73 15.13 3.69
CA SER A 624 -25.86 16.58 3.78
C SER A 624 -24.64 17.28 3.19
N SER A 625 -24.85 18.27 2.31
CA SER A 625 -23.75 18.96 1.61
C SER A 625 -22.76 19.65 2.55
N LYS A 626 -21.45 19.55 2.29
CA LYS A 626 -20.44 20.27 3.06
C LYS A 626 -20.42 21.77 2.74
N SER A 627 -20.92 22.58 3.67
CA SER A 627 -20.89 24.04 3.54
C SER A 627 -19.49 24.62 3.76
N PHE A 628 -19.09 25.55 2.90
CA PHE A 628 -17.85 26.33 2.98
C PHE A 628 -18.13 27.83 2.74
N SER A 629 -17.08 28.66 2.67
CA SER A 629 -17.20 30.11 2.49
C SER A 629 -16.05 30.67 1.63
N THR A 630 -16.19 31.88 1.07
CA THR A 630 -15.07 32.54 0.36
C THR A 630 -13.93 32.98 1.30
N SER A 631 -14.09 32.83 2.61
CA SER A 631 -13.01 32.93 3.62
C SER A 631 -12.30 31.58 3.86
N SER A 632 -12.64 30.55 3.07
CA SER A 632 -12.04 29.21 3.11
C SER A 632 -11.08 28.95 1.93
N ALA A 633 -10.91 29.90 1.00
CA ALA A 633 -10.02 29.76 -0.14
C ALA A 633 -8.57 29.43 0.28
N GLY A 634 -7.95 28.46 -0.40
CA GLY A 634 -6.66 27.89 0.03
C GLY A 634 -6.75 26.77 1.07
N LYS A 635 -7.96 26.32 1.42
CA LYS A 635 -8.20 25.09 2.19
C LYS A 635 -8.94 24.08 1.33
N SER A 636 -8.57 22.82 1.48
CA SER A 636 -9.24 21.67 0.88
C SER A 636 -10.41 21.19 1.75
N LEU A 637 -11.34 20.45 1.14
CA LEU A 637 -12.29 19.60 1.87
C LEU A 637 -11.72 18.18 1.91
N SER A 638 -11.25 17.76 3.08
CA SER A 638 -10.51 16.50 3.25
C SER A 638 -11.13 15.66 4.36
N ARG A 639 -11.18 14.34 4.18
CA ARG A 639 -11.52 13.40 5.26
C ARG A 639 -10.41 13.43 6.33
N TRP A 640 -10.67 12.93 7.53
CA TRP A 640 -9.64 12.84 8.57
C TRP A 640 -8.48 11.91 8.16
N PRO A 641 -7.28 12.07 8.76
CA PRO A 641 -6.11 11.30 8.38
C PRO A 641 -6.35 9.80 8.55
N ILE A 642 -5.96 9.01 7.57
CA ILE A 642 -6.15 7.55 7.54
C ILE A 642 -5.26 6.89 8.61
N SER A 643 -4.19 7.56 9.03
CA SER A 643 -3.37 7.18 10.18
C SER A 643 -4.01 7.44 11.57
N ASP A 644 -5.19 8.07 11.66
CA ASP A 644 -5.94 8.25 12.92
C ASP A 644 -7.13 7.27 13.04
N PRO A 645 -6.94 6.11 13.71
CA PRO A 645 -8.00 5.11 13.89
C PRO A 645 -9.03 5.49 14.97
N SER A 646 -9.02 6.74 15.49
CA SER A 646 -10.04 7.22 16.43
C SER A 646 -11.27 7.80 15.74
N VAL A 647 -11.17 8.14 14.46
CA VAL A 647 -12.25 8.74 13.67
C VAL A 647 -13.08 7.66 12.97
N VAL A 648 -14.36 7.96 12.71
CA VAL A 648 -15.20 7.12 11.85
C VAL A 648 -14.72 7.24 10.40
N GLY A 649 -14.82 6.14 9.63
CA GLY A 649 -14.70 6.19 8.17
C GLY A 649 -15.92 6.85 7.53
N ASP A 650 -16.22 6.49 6.28
CA ASP A 650 -17.43 6.95 5.58
C ASP A 650 -18.70 6.79 6.42
N THR A 651 -19.53 7.85 6.45
CA THR A 651 -20.83 7.84 7.15
C THR A 651 -22.02 8.08 6.22
N ASP A 652 -21.78 8.10 4.91
CA ASP A 652 -22.74 8.51 3.87
C ASP A 652 -23.29 9.95 4.11
N ASP A 653 -22.55 10.84 4.79
CA ASP A 653 -22.92 12.25 4.98
C ASP A 653 -21.71 13.19 4.91
N ASN A 654 -21.60 13.89 3.78
CA ASN A 654 -20.45 14.75 3.48
C ASN A 654 -20.23 15.86 4.53
N SER A 655 -21.27 16.26 5.29
CA SER A 655 -21.15 17.29 6.31
C SER A 655 -20.41 16.82 7.58
N VAL A 656 -20.46 15.51 7.84
CA VAL A 656 -19.74 14.81 8.91
C VAL A 656 -18.32 14.47 8.47
N ASP A 657 -18.19 13.93 7.25
CA ASP A 657 -16.97 13.22 6.82
C ASP A 657 -15.81 14.15 6.41
N PHE A 658 -16.10 15.24 5.69
CA PHE A 658 -15.10 16.15 5.15
C PHE A 658 -14.87 17.37 6.06
N HIS A 659 -13.64 17.89 6.14
CA HIS A 659 -13.24 19.02 6.99
C HIS A 659 -12.34 19.99 6.23
N LEU A 660 -12.25 21.25 6.67
CA LEU A 660 -11.40 22.24 6.03
C LEU A 660 -9.94 22.07 6.49
N MET A 661 -9.10 21.50 5.62
CA MET A 661 -7.70 21.13 5.92
C MET A 661 -6.71 21.81 4.96
N THR A 662 -5.41 21.66 5.23
CA THR A 662 -4.35 22.19 4.36
C THR A 662 -4.12 21.22 3.20
N PRO A 663 -4.20 21.65 1.91
CA PRO A 663 -4.09 20.74 0.76
C PRO A 663 -2.85 19.84 0.80
N SER A 664 -3.07 18.54 0.79
CA SER A 664 -2.07 17.48 1.05
C SER A 664 -2.00 16.41 -0.07
N PRO A 665 -1.97 16.79 -1.37
CA PRO A 665 -2.08 15.82 -2.48
C PRO A 665 -0.95 14.79 -2.47
N ALA A 666 -1.33 13.53 -2.67
CA ALA A 666 -0.51 12.33 -2.57
C ALA A 666 0.12 12.09 -1.18
N SER A 667 -0.58 12.47 -0.11
CA SER A 667 -0.15 12.23 1.28
C SER A 667 -1.34 12.14 2.23
N ASP A 668 -1.10 11.60 3.43
CA ASP A 668 -2.15 11.55 4.46
C ASP A 668 -2.50 12.96 4.94
N ASN A 669 -3.79 13.20 5.22
CA ASN A 669 -4.34 14.54 5.34
C ASN A 669 -3.74 15.33 6.54
N SER A 670 -3.58 16.65 6.38
CA SER A 670 -3.00 17.50 7.42
C SER A 670 -3.98 18.62 7.86
N PRO A 671 -4.51 18.56 9.09
CA PRO A 671 -5.40 19.61 9.61
C PRO A 671 -4.71 20.98 9.76
#